data_AF-A0A2W4J2D6-F1
#
_entry.id   AF-A0A2W4J2D6-F1
#
_cell.length_a   1.000
_cell.length_b   1.000
_cell.length_c   1.000
_cell.angle_alpha   90.00
_cell.angle_beta   90.00
_cell.angle_gamma   90.00
#
_symmetry.space_group_name_H-M   'P 1'
#
loop_
_entity.id
_entity.type
_entity.pdbx_description
1 polymer ?
#
loop_
_entity_poly.entity_id
_entity_poly.type
_entity_poly.pdbx_seq_one_letter_code
_entity_poly.pdbx_strand_id
1 'polypeptide(L)'
;MRETIFFNRDQLKIIRWYGYVYSLVFEYGIWLFSLLFSFLFVWIFFLSSYFSNLTLRENIDVTDAQNQLRKEYITQRSLVSSFSGFQLLGLGGMVETTTGVLQSQDNLIVYASGVVLPRLFVLNFPGSEQMLRRVVDGNYDSAFLHQYFLKFLVEGLQSSYELSLPYHALPLSQGLREHFGLSCLEGVTQHSFVCSSYVDQFLKTFSMFDLAKTEEEIKEAPSFAVRDDFFEIYDYLKIDYTVGPKVCQGLLQYLQYGGKNDDRFSQIFHSCGSEMYNQYVFLRDFLLLTESLRLGYLDSKVYASSSLNHYKLFSLQQLLYKRLLAVENAEPLLQAYLGFLYEILTREGNKGITLLDQFSKDFTYWYNSTILLPYLRDENSKLSKDIRTNLISKLLVIDNGNKSLNVVGLTAQTTLLKPKISSATSDQQEQKTLEELFRASIPSQFRLTALTRGEQDEKLLIVEGVDQPTQVALKAYLKFDAARFYVDRIEVADTPSLEEFVNAILQVDRYNFVKMLGLLADNRAIAEQNQALSLDFCEIFSAKYPNDLLTCSSEQIRMLKGETEQSSGTVYTFGLEKGRLKSIELSDKVLETQLLKEIDFSTMTQEKTLHMIPFVLDFVAKDHQSGFGLKEQLLVNDKFVKYFKQAPKKVDIVGGIVKVYFTLQDINFIGTYDIATHRLAPIALDFGGARSPVIIQKMELYLVDTAIEDLNRFVLTPLKYLQSINANLVKRYFKDGVLKP
;
A
#
# COMPACT_ATOMS: atom_id res chain seq x y z
N MET A 1 105.44 1.14 -66.11
CA MET A 1 105.21 -0.23 -66.63
C MET A 1 103.78 -0.61 -66.31
N ARG A 2 102.94 -0.83 -67.32
CA ARG A 2 101.63 -1.47 -67.17
C ARG A 2 101.85 -2.95 -67.36
N GLU A 3 101.74 -3.75 -66.29
CA GLU A 3 101.61 -5.20 -66.43
C GLU A 3 100.18 -5.52 -66.82
N THR A 4 99.99 -5.88 -68.09
CA THR A 4 98.72 -6.41 -68.60
C THR A 4 98.61 -7.87 -68.18
N ILE A 5 97.80 -8.16 -67.17
CA ILE A 5 97.41 -9.52 -66.78
C ILE A 5 96.55 -10.09 -67.92
N PHE A 6 97.14 -10.94 -68.76
CA PHE A 6 96.41 -11.73 -69.76
C PHE A 6 95.75 -12.92 -69.06
N PHE A 7 94.44 -12.84 -68.82
CA PHE A 7 93.65 -13.99 -68.41
C PHE A 7 93.50 -14.96 -69.59
N ASN A 8 93.82 -16.24 -69.38
CA ASN A 8 93.57 -17.29 -70.37
C ASN A 8 92.04 -17.39 -70.62
N ARG A 9 91.63 -17.85 -71.82
CA ARG A 9 90.22 -17.94 -72.25
C ARG A 9 89.37 -18.75 -71.26
N ASP A 10 89.96 -19.72 -70.58
CA ASP A 10 89.30 -20.51 -69.54
C ASP A 10 89.18 -19.76 -68.21
N GLN A 11 90.16 -18.94 -67.84
CA GLN A 11 90.07 -18.07 -66.65
C GLN A 11 89.00 -16.98 -66.82
N LEU A 12 88.87 -16.41 -68.01
CA LEU A 12 87.80 -15.45 -68.34
C LEU A 12 86.40 -16.10 -68.30
N LYS A 13 86.28 -17.38 -68.66
CA LYS A 13 85.03 -18.13 -68.50
C LYS A 13 84.69 -18.33 -67.02
N ILE A 14 85.66 -18.73 -66.20
CA ILE A 14 85.46 -18.93 -64.76
C ILE A 14 85.07 -17.63 -64.07
N ILE A 15 85.74 -16.50 -64.38
CA ILE A 15 85.41 -15.20 -63.80
C ILE A 15 84.00 -14.75 -64.21
N ARG A 16 83.59 -14.96 -65.47
CA ARG A 16 82.21 -14.65 -65.91
C ARG A 16 81.18 -15.53 -65.23
N TRP A 17 81.45 -16.83 -65.07
CA TRP A 17 80.57 -17.75 -64.37
C TRP A 17 80.45 -17.39 -62.89
N TYR A 18 81.56 -17.03 -62.25
CA TYR A 18 81.58 -16.57 -60.87
C TYR A 18 80.83 -15.24 -60.70
N GLY A 19 80.98 -14.30 -61.63
CA GLY A 19 80.21 -13.05 -61.64
C GLY A 19 78.71 -13.29 -61.83
N TYR A 20 78.32 -14.26 -62.67
CA TYR A 20 76.93 -14.63 -62.86
C TYR A 20 76.33 -15.28 -61.61
N VAL A 21 77.05 -16.22 -61.00
CA VAL A 21 76.64 -16.85 -59.74
C VAL A 21 76.60 -15.84 -58.59
N TYR A 22 77.56 -14.91 -58.53
CA TYR A 22 77.59 -13.87 -57.51
C TYR A 22 76.41 -12.91 -57.64
N SER A 23 76.10 -12.43 -58.84
CA SER A 23 74.92 -11.57 -59.04
C SER A 23 73.63 -12.32 -58.73
N LEU A 24 73.49 -13.57 -59.19
CA LEU A 24 72.27 -14.35 -58.99
C LEU A 24 72.05 -14.76 -57.52
N VAL A 25 73.10 -15.16 -56.81
CA VAL A 25 73.01 -15.65 -55.42
C VAL A 25 73.09 -14.54 -54.39
N PHE A 26 73.99 -13.57 -54.56
CA PHE A 26 74.21 -12.53 -53.55
C PHE A 26 73.46 -11.25 -53.86
N GLU A 27 73.40 -10.81 -55.12
CA GLU A 27 72.70 -9.57 -55.46
C GLU A 27 71.19 -9.78 -55.47
N TYR A 28 70.70 -10.74 -56.27
CA TYR A 28 69.26 -11.03 -56.34
C TYR A 28 68.77 -11.97 -55.23
N GLY A 29 69.61 -12.90 -54.77
CA GLY A 29 69.23 -13.84 -53.71
C GLY A 29 68.97 -13.15 -52.37
N ILE A 30 69.66 -12.06 -52.03
CA ILE A 30 69.38 -11.26 -50.83
C ILE A 30 68.02 -10.57 -50.93
N TRP A 31 67.69 -9.99 -52.09
CA TRP A 31 66.36 -9.39 -52.31
C TRP A 31 65.25 -10.44 -52.26
N LEU A 32 65.46 -11.61 -52.87
CA LEU A 32 64.51 -12.71 -52.83
C LEU A 32 64.33 -13.23 -51.40
N PHE A 33 65.41 -13.40 -50.64
CA PHE A 33 65.34 -13.83 -49.24
C PHE A 33 64.66 -12.78 -48.37
N SER A 34 64.94 -11.49 -48.56
CA SER A 34 64.29 -10.41 -47.82
C SER A 34 62.79 -10.29 -48.15
N LEU A 35 62.42 -10.50 -49.41
CA LEU A 35 61.04 -10.53 -49.86
C LEU A 35 60.31 -11.77 -49.33
N LEU A 36 60.94 -12.95 -49.37
CA LEU A 36 60.41 -14.16 -48.76
C LEU A 36 60.27 -14.03 -47.25
N PHE A 37 61.25 -13.43 -46.56
CA PHE A 37 61.15 -13.17 -45.11
C PHE A 37 60.06 -12.16 -44.80
N SER A 38 59.89 -11.11 -45.61
CA SER A 38 58.80 -10.14 -45.44
C SER A 38 57.44 -10.81 -45.67
N PHE A 39 57.30 -11.62 -46.73
CA PHE A 39 56.09 -12.41 -46.95
C PHE A 39 55.85 -13.39 -45.82
N LEU A 40 56.88 -14.06 -45.31
CA LEU A 40 56.77 -15.00 -44.20
C LEU A 40 56.41 -14.28 -42.89
N PHE A 41 56.91 -13.06 -42.67
CA PHE A 41 56.57 -12.24 -41.50
C PHE A 41 55.12 -11.75 -41.57
N VAL A 42 54.68 -11.30 -42.75
CA VAL A 42 53.27 -10.94 -43.02
C VAL A 42 52.37 -12.17 -42.89
N TRP A 43 52.79 -13.30 -43.44
CA TRP A 43 52.07 -14.58 -43.38
C TRP A 43 51.97 -15.10 -41.94
N ILE A 44 53.04 -15.02 -41.15
CA ILE A 44 53.02 -15.33 -39.71
C ILE A 44 52.11 -14.35 -38.97
N PHE A 45 52.10 -13.06 -39.30
CA PHE A 45 51.15 -12.10 -38.70
C PHE A 45 49.69 -12.46 -39.01
N PHE A 46 49.39 -12.86 -40.25
CA PHE A 46 48.05 -13.25 -40.69
C PHE A 46 47.60 -14.64 -40.22
N LEU A 47 48.52 -15.60 -40.07
CA LEU A 47 48.23 -16.98 -39.63
C LEU A 47 48.53 -17.27 -38.17
N SER A 48 49.24 -16.38 -37.47
CA SER A 48 49.34 -16.50 -36.02
C SER A 48 47.93 -16.47 -35.46
N SER A 49 47.64 -17.49 -34.67
CA SER A 49 46.37 -17.75 -33.99
C SER A 49 45.89 -16.61 -33.09
N TYR A 50 46.64 -15.51 -33.03
CA TYR A 50 46.35 -14.29 -32.30
C TYR A 50 45.13 -13.53 -32.87
N PHE A 51 44.85 -13.66 -34.18
CA PHE A 51 43.68 -13.01 -34.80
C PHE A 51 42.59 -14.00 -35.26
N SER A 52 42.90 -15.28 -35.45
CA SER A 52 41.99 -16.25 -36.08
C SER A 52 41.18 -17.12 -35.13
N ASN A 53 41.59 -17.28 -33.86
CA ASN A 53 40.92 -18.22 -32.94
C ASN A 53 39.83 -17.61 -32.04
N LEU A 54 39.65 -16.27 -32.02
CA LEU A 54 38.62 -15.63 -31.18
C LEU A 54 37.34 -15.21 -31.94
N THR A 55 37.30 -15.28 -33.27
CA THR A 55 36.30 -14.50 -34.05
C THR A 55 35.28 -15.30 -34.87
N LEU A 56 35.24 -16.64 -34.82
CA LEU A 56 34.37 -17.39 -35.75
C LEU A 56 33.49 -18.50 -35.16
N ARG A 57 33.70 -18.97 -33.92
CA ARG A 57 32.89 -20.08 -33.37
C ARG A 57 31.76 -19.65 -32.43
N GLU A 58 31.83 -18.48 -31.80
CA GLU A 58 30.75 -17.91 -30.98
C GLU A 58 29.85 -16.92 -31.76
N ASN A 59 30.28 -16.43 -32.92
CA ASN A 59 29.58 -15.33 -33.60
C ASN A 59 28.23 -15.71 -34.25
N ILE A 60 27.94 -16.98 -34.53
CA ILE A 60 26.66 -17.35 -35.17
C ILE A 60 25.52 -17.37 -34.14
N ASP A 61 25.74 -17.96 -32.96
CA ASP A 61 24.74 -18.07 -31.89
C ASP A 61 24.50 -16.73 -31.18
N VAL A 62 25.58 -15.95 -30.97
CA VAL A 62 25.50 -14.62 -30.37
C VAL A 62 24.79 -13.63 -31.29
N THR A 63 24.99 -13.69 -32.61
CA THR A 63 24.28 -12.80 -33.56
C THR A 63 22.78 -13.10 -33.60
N ASP A 64 22.38 -14.38 -33.50
CA ASP A 64 20.97 -14.77 -33.45
C ASP A 64 20.32 -14.34 -32.13
N ALA A 65 21.00 -14.53 -30.99
CA ALA A 65 20.52 -14.06 -29.68
C ALA A 65 20.43 -12.52 -29.60
N GLN A 66 21.41 -11.80 -30.15
CA GLN A 66 21.38 -10.34 -30.29
C GLN A 66 20.19 -9.85 -31.14
N ASN A 67 19.97 -10.51 -32.29
CA ASN A 67 18.84 -10.21 -33.16
C ASN A 67 17.49 -10.52 -32.50
N GLN A 68 17.44 -11.58 -31.70
CA GLN A 68 16.24 -11.94 -30.94
C GLN A 68 15.90 -10.89 -29.89
N LEU A 69 16.85 -10.45 -29.06
CA LEU A 69 16.64 -9.40 -28.06
C LEU A 69 16.15 -8.10 -28.68
N ARG A 70 16.79 -7.68 -29.78
CA ARG A 70 16.38 -6.49 -30.52
C ARG A 70 14.96 -6.63 -31.08
N LYS A 71 14.62 -7.81 -31.61
CA LYS A 71 13.26 -8.11 -32.12
C LYS A 71 12.25 -8.09 -31.00
N GLU A 72 12.53 -8.66 -29.83
CA GLU A 72 11.64 -8.68 -28.67
C GLU A 72 11.30 -7.26 -28.20
N TYR A 73 12.32 -6.39 -28.01
CA TYR A 73 12.11 -4.99 -27.65
C TYR A 73 11.26 -4.23 -28.69
N ILE A 74 11.61 -4.36 -29.98
CA ILE A 74 10.85 -3.73 -31.08
C ILE A 74 9.42 -4.27 -31.12
N THR A 75 9.23 -5.57 -30.89
CA THR A 75 7.92 -6.21 -30.90
C THR A 75 7.05 -5.64 -29.80
N GLN A 76 7.52 -5.59 -28.54
CA GLN A 76 6.74 -5.02 -27.44
C GLN A 76 6.36 -3.55 -27.69
N ARG A 77 7.29 -2.74 -28.20
CA ARG A 77 6.99 -1.36 -28.59
C ARG A 77 5.97 -1.28 -29.72
N SER A 78 6.08 -2.15 -30.72
CA SER A 78 5.17 -2.21 -31.86
C SER A 78 3.75 -2.63 -31.44
N LEU A 79 3.63 -3.56 -30.48
CA LEU A 79 2.36 -4.02 -29.93
C LEU A 79 1.60 -2.88 -29.29
N VAL A 80 2.23 -2.06 -28.44
CA VAL A 80 1.58 -0.87 -27.86
C VAL A 80 1.16 0.11 -28.96
N SER A 81 2.04 0.37 -29.93
CA SER A 81 1.75 1.30 -31.03
C SER A 81 0.69 0.80 -32.01
N SER A 82 0.35 -0.49 -32.00
CA SER A 82 -0.72 -1.05 -32.82
C SER A 82 -2.12 -0.59 -32.35
N PHE A 83 -2.22 -0.13 -31.10
CA PHE A 83 -3.43 0.50 -30.57
C PHE A 83 -3.37 2.02 -30.81
N SER A 84 -4.35 2.53 -31.56
CA SER A 84 -4.42 3.94 -31.91
C SER A 84 -4.41 4.84 -30.66
N GLY A 85 -3.53 5.84 -30.66
CA GLY A 85 -3.43 6.83 -29.58
C GLY A 85 -2.53 6.42 -28.41
N PHE A 86 -1.99 5.20 -28.36
CA PHE A 86 -1.10 4.76 -27.29
C PHE A 86 0.38 4.96 -27.65
N GLN A 87 1.15 5.42 -26.68
CA GLN A 87 2.59 5.61 -26.79
C GLN A 87 3.30 4.99 -25.59
N LEU A 88 4.27 4.12 -25.86
CA LEU A 88 5.20 3.59 -24.87
C LEU A 88 6.34 4.61 -24.66
N LEU A 89 6.43 5.18 -23.46
CA LEU A 89 7.52 6.09 -23.08
C LEU A 89 8.65 5.39 -22.33
N GLY A 90 8.35 4.32 -21.60
CA GLY A 90 9.32 3.52 -20.85
C GLY A 90 8.90 2.06 -20.78
N LEU A 91 9.84 1.16 -21.07
CA LEU A 91 9.63 -0.28 -21.00
C LEU A 91 10.38 -0.82 -19.78
N GLY A 92 9.64 -1.38 -18.82
CA GLY A 92 10.20 -1.93 -17.57
C GLY A 92 9.68 -3.32 -17.23
N GLY A 93 8.68 -3.82 -17.96
CA GLY A 93 8.12 -5.16 -17.78
C GLY A 93 7.42 -5.66 -19.03
N MET A 94 6.44 -6.53 -18.84
CA MET A 94 5.78 -7.24 -19.94
C MET A 94 4.65 -6.44 -20.57
N VAL A 95 4.50 -6.59 -21.89
CA VAL A 95 3.30 -6.21 -22.65
C VAL A 95 2.77 -7.47 -23.32
N GLU A 96 1.53 -7.82 -23.04
CA GLU A 96 0.82 -8.92 -23.70
C GLU A 96 -0.40 -8.41 -24.46
N THR A 97 -0.67 -9.04 -25.59
CA THR A 97 -1.86 -8.74 -26.38
C THR A 97 -2.58 -10.02 -26.76
N THR A 98 -3.87 -10.08 -26.49
CA THR A 98 -4.79 -11.05 -27.11
C THR A 98 -5.82 -10.26 -27.94
N THR A 99 -6.62 -10.93 -28.77
CA THR A 99 -7.55 -10.25 -29.69
C THR A 99 -8.42 -9.21 -28.99
N GLY A 100 -8.13 -7.92 -29.22
CA GLY A 100 -8.85 -6.79 -28.62
C GLY A 100 -8.51 -6.45 -27.17
N VAL A 101 -7.49 -7.08 -26.58
CA VAL A 101 -7.08 -6.87 -25.18
C VAL A 101 -5.59 -6.54 -25.10
N LEU A 102 -5.26 -5.45 -24.42
CA LEU A 102 -3.87 -5.06 -24.09
C LEU A 102 -3.66 -5.18 -22.59
N GLN A 103 -2.68 -5.99 -22.19
CA GLN A 103 -2.24 -6.11 -20.81
C GLN A 103 -0.82 -5.59 -20.69
N SER A 104 -0.55 -4.85 -19.62
CA SER A 104 0.77 -4.29 -19.37
C SER A 104 1.11 -4.29 -17.89
N GLN A 105 2.38 -4.56 -17.63
CA GLN A 105 2.98 -4.50 -16.31
C GLN A 105 4.27 -3.70 -16.35
N ASP A 106 4.47 -2.81 -15.37
CA ASP A 106 5.74 -2.12 -15.13
C ASP A 106 6.21 -1.24 -16.31
N ASN A 107 5.29 -0.84 -17.19
CA ASN A 107 5.57 0.01 -18.35
C ASN A 107 4.90 1.37 -18.22
N LEU A 108 5.61 2.40 -18.67
CA LEU A 108 5.07 3.75 -18.76
C LEU A 108 4.41 3.96 -20.12
N ILE A 109 3.09 3.85 -20.13
CA ILE A 109 2.26 4.01 -21.34
C ILE A 109 1.35 5.23 -21.17
N VAL A 110 1.24 6.00 -22.25
CA VAL A 110 0.44 7.22 -22.32
C VAL A 110 -0.54 7.14 -23.47
N TYR A 111 -1.78 7.56 -23.23
CA TYR A 111 -2.81 7.72 -24.27
C TYR A 111 -2.96 9.20 -24.66
N ALA A 112 -3.03 9.46 -25.97
CA ALA A 112 -3.19 10.79 -26.59
C ALA A 112 -2.23 11.86 -26.04
N SER A 113 -1.02 11.44 -25.64
CA SER A 113 0.02 12.28 -25.02
C SER A 113 -0.35 12.94 -23.69
N GLY A 114 -1.50 12.60 -23.09
CA GLY A 114 -2.00 13.24 -21.87
C GLY A 114 -2.32 12.26 -20.73
N VAL A 115 -2.92 11.11 -21.02
CA VAL A 115 -3.40 10.20 -19.96
C VAL A 115 -2.40 9.11 -19.69
N VAL A 116 -1.75 9.17 -18.52
CA VAL A 116 -0.78 8.17 -18.07
C VAL A 116 -1.50 7.01 -17.38
N LEU A 117 -1.16 5.78 -17.76
CA LEU A 117 -1.74 4.57 -17.17
C LEU A 117 -0.94 4.09 -15.94
N PRO A 118 -1.57 3.39 -14.98
CA PRO A 118 -0.88 2.85 -13.81
C PRO A 118 0.07 1.71 -14.18
N ARG A 119 0.87 1.26 -13.21
CA ARG A 119 1.79 0.12 -13.33
C ARG A 119 1.16 -1.14 -13.92
N LEU A 120 -0.02 -1.54 -13.43
CA LEU A 120 -0.73 -2.74 -13.88
C LEU A 120 -2.06 -2.32 -14.49
N PHE A 121 -2.34 -2.74 -15.72
CA PHE A 121 -3.65 -2.50 -16.32
C PHE A 121 -4.01 -3.54 -17.38
N VAL A 122 -5.32 -3.64 -17.64
CA VAL A 122 -5.92 -4.43 -18.70
C VAL A 122 -6.91 -3.55 -19.46
N LEU A 123 -6.70 -3.39 -20.77
CA LEU A 123 -7.57 -2.61 -21.65
C LEU A 123 -8.34 -3.55 -22.56
N ASN A 124 -9.67 -3.44 -22.55
CA ASN A 124 -10.54 -4.16 -23.46
C ASN A 124 -11.10 -3.16 -24.47
N PHE A 125 -10.78 -3.36 -25.75
CA PHE A 125 -11.16 -2.46 -26.83
C PHE A 125 -12.53 -2.86 -27.43
N PRO A 126 -13.37 -1.88 -27.82
CA PRO A 126 -13.13 -0.43 -27.84
C PRO A 126 -13.51 0.33 -26.54
N GLY A 127 -14.07 -0.35 -25.54
CA GLY A 127 -14.65 0.29 -24.34
C GLY A 127 -13.64 1.12 -23.54
N SER A 128 -12.43 0.59 -23.31
CA SER A 128 -11.37 1.32 -22.60
C SER A 128 -10.92 2.59 -23.34
N GLU A 129 -10.93 2.59 -24.67
CA GLU A 129 -10.52 3.75 -25.47
C GLU A 129 -11.53 4.90 -25.35
N GLN A 130 -12.83 4.61 -25.43
CA GLN A 130 -13.88 5.63 -25.26
C GLN A 130 -13.78 6.31 -23.90
N MET A 131 -13.44 5.54 -22.88
CA MET A 131 -13.27 6.03 -21.53
C MET A 131 -12.05 6.95 -21.39
N LEU A 132 -10.91 6.59 -21.99
CA LEU A 132 -9.72 7.45 -22.01
C LEU A 132 -9.92 8.71 -22.85
N ARG A 133 -10.68 8.64 -23.96
CA ARG A 133 -11.08 9.84 -24.73
C ARG A 133 -11.88 10.80 -23.86
N ARG A 134 -12.82 10.30 -23.07
CA ARG A 134 -13.62 11.13 -22.16
C ARG A 134 -12.78 11.83 -21.08
N VAL A 135 -11.66 11.24 -20.67
CA VAL A 135 -10.66 11.91 -19.81
C VAL A 135 -10.00 13.08 -20.54
N VAL A 136 -9.53 12.85 -21.76
CA VAL A 136 -8.89 13.89 -22.60
C VAL A 136 -9.86 15.03 -22.90
N ASP A 137 -11.13 14.72 -23.14
CA ASP A 137 -12.19 15.71 -23.42
C ASP A 137 -12.59 16.52 -22.18
N GLY A 138 -12.09 16.17 -20.98
CA GLY A 138 -12.37 16.88 -19.74
C GLY A 138 -13.81 16.76 -19.22
N ASN A 139 -14.60 15.82 -19.76
CA ASN A 139 -16.02 15.69 -19.44
C ASN A 139 -16.28 14.49 -18.54
N TYR A 140 -16.09 14.66 -17.22
CA TYR A 140 -16.27 13.58 -16.26
C TYR A 140 -16.86 14.09 -14.93
N ASP A 141 -17.54 13.18 -14.22
CA ASP A 141 -18.14 13.41 -12.91
C ASP A 141 -17.66 12.36 -11.90
N SER A 142 -18.13 12.44 -10.65
CA SER A 142 -17.76 11.49 -9.59
C SER A 142 -18.08 10.04 -9.94
N ALA A 143 -19.18 9.80 -10.68
CA ALA A 143 -19.57 8.46 -11.12
C ALA A 143 -18.58 7.90 -12.16
N PHE A 144 -18.14 8.74 -13.10
CA PHE A 144 -17.08 8.39 -14.05
C PHE A 144 -15.76 8.09 -13.34
N LEU A 145 -15.36 8.88 -12.35
CA LEU A 145 -14.12 8.63 -11.58
C LEU A 145 -14.18 7.27 -10.86
N HIS A 146 -15.33 6.89 -10.32
CA HIS A 146 -15.51 5.55 -9.76
C HIS A 146 -15.37 4.44 -10.79
N GLN A 147 -15.95 4.61 -11.99
CA GLN A 147 -15.76 3.66 -13.09
C GLN A 147 -14.29 3.58 -13.51
N TYR A 148 -13.58 4.72 -13.56
CA TYR A 148 -12.15 4.79 -13.88
C TYR A 148 -11.31 4.04 -12.87
N PHE A 149 -11.62 4.23 -11.59
CA PHE A 149 -10.99 3.47 -10.52
C PHE A 149 -11.16 1.96 -10.70
N LEU A 150 -12.40 1.48 -10.89
CA LEU A 150 -12.65 0.05 -11.08
C LEU A 150 -11.92 -0.50 -12.32
N LYS A 151 -11.97 0.22 -13.43
CA LYS A 151 -11.42 -0.24 -14.71
C LYS A 151 -9.89 -0.24 -14.75
N PHE A 152 -9.27 0.86 -14.33
CA PHE A 152 -7.83 1.05 -14.53
C PHE A 152 -6.99 0.72 -13.30
N LEU A 153 -7.53 0.88 -12.08
CA LEU A 153 -6.78 0.56 -10.86
C LEU A 153 -7.11 -0.83 -10.32
N VAL A 154 -8.38 -1.26 -10.34
CA VAL A 154 -8.80 -2.53 -9.70
C VAL A 154 -8.67 -3.74 -10.62
N GLU A 155 -9.15 -3.69 -11.87
CA GLU A 155 -9.11 -4.85 -12.79
C GLU A 155 -7.67 -5.35 -13.03
N GLY A 156 -6.72 -4.43 -13.17
CA GLY A 156 -5.29 -4.76 -13.28
C GLY A 156 -4.74 -5.53 -12.08
N LEU A 157 -5.29 -5.36 -10.87
CA LEU A 157 -4.84 -6.09 -9.68
C LEU A 157 -5.30 -7.56 -9.64
N GLN A 158 -6.32 -7.91 -10.42
CA GLN A 158 -6.90 -9.26 -10.46
C GLN A 158 -6.15 -10.21 -11.39
N SER A 159 -5.29 -9.65 -12.26
CA SER A 159 -4.51 -10.44 -13.21
C SER A 159 -3.32 -11.08 -12.50
N SER A 160 -3.16 -12.40 -12.67
CA SER A 160 -1.98 -13.12 -12.22
C SER A 160 -0.83 -12.84 -13.18
N TYR A 161 0.08 -11.97 -12.79
CA TYR A 161 1.29 -11.74 -13.55
C TYR A 161 2.40 -12.66 -13.08
N GLU A 162 3.04 -13.38 -14.00
CA GLU A 162 4.34 -13.97 -13.73
C GLU A 162 5.38 -12.86 -13.62
N LEU A 163 6.35 -13.02 -12.72
CA LEU A 163 7.40 -12.05 -12.48
C LEU A 163 8.43 -12.14 -13.62
N SER A 164 8.04 -11.77 -14.84
CA SER A 164 8.95 -11.75 -15.98
C SER A 164 9.75 -10.45 -15.94
N LEU A 165 11.06 -10.56 -15.69
CA LEU A 165 11.97 -9.47 -16.02
C LEU A 165 11.96 -9.31 -17.55
N PRO A 166 11.88 -8.08 -18.08
CA PRO A 166 11.91 -7.86 -19.52
C PRO A 166 13.28 -8.21 -20.15
N TYR A 167 14.29 -8.54 -19.35
CA TYR A 167 15.68 -8.60 -19.76
C TYR A 167 16.34 -9.94 -19.43
N HIS A 168 16.78 -10.63 -20.49
CA HIS A 168 17.84 -11.63 -20.44
C HIS A 168 19.07 -11.05 -21.14
N ALA A 169 19.89 -10.34 -20.38
CA ALA A 169 21.22 -9.92 -20.82
C ALA A 169 21.99 -11.09 -21.42
N LEU A 170 22.78 -10.86 -22.48
CA LEU A 170 23.73 -11.88 -22.90
C LEU A 170 24.82 -12.01 -21.85
N PRO A 171 25.07 -13.20 -21.29
CA PRO A 171 26.09 -13.39 -20.28
C PRO A 171 27.47 -13.12 -20.87
N LEU A 172 28.36 -12.54 -20.06
CA LEU A 172 29.77 -12.40 -20.39
C LEU A 172 30.55 -13.55 -19.74
N SER A 173 31.24 -14.34 -20.57
CA SER A 173 32.12 -15.42 -20.11
C SER A 173 33.52 -14.92 -19.68
N GLN A 174 33.90 -13.71 -20.08
CA GLN A 174 35.21 -13.08 -19.85
C GLN A 174 35.07 -11.57 -19.59
N GLY A 175 36.19 -10.86 -19.34
CA GLY A 175 36.21 -9.40 -19.29
C GLY A 175 35.80 -8.77 -20.62
N LEU A 176 35.22 -7.56 -20.59
CA LEU A 176 34.78 -6.86 -21.80
C LEU A 176 35.93 -6.66 -22.79
N ARG A 177 37.13 -6.38 -22.28
CA ARG A 177 38.33 -6.20 -23.11
C ARG A 177 38.69 -7.45 -23.90
N GLU A 178 38.65 -8.61 -23.25
CA GLU A 178 38.97 -9.89 -23.88
C GLU A 178 37.87 -10.31 -24.83
N HIS A 179 36.61 -10.20 -24.39
CA HIS A 179 35.43 -10.59 -25.19
C HIS A 179 35.34 -9.79 -26.51
N PHE A 180 35.62 -8.49 -26.48
CA PHE A 180 35.56 -7.63 -27.66
C PHE A 180 36.91 -7.41 -28.36
N GLY A 181 37.98 -8.06 -27.92
CA GLY A 181 39.32 -7.87 -28.51
C GLY A 181 39.89 -6.44 -28.36
N LEU A 182 39.48 -5.72 -27.32
CA LEU A 182 39.83 -4.31 -27.07
C LEU A 182 41.18 -4.13 -26.38
N SER A 183 41.98 -5.18 -26.22
CA SER A 183 43.38 -5.07 -25.76
C SER A 183 44.23 -4.14 -26.64
N CYS A 184 43.80 -3.91 -27.88
CA CYS A 184 44.44 -3.00 -28.81
C CYS A 184 44.37 -1.51 -28.42
N LEU A 185 43.49 -1.15 -27.47
CA LEU A 185 43.32 0.22 -26.97
C LEU A 185 44.57 0.72 -26.22
N GLU A 186 45.46 -0.20 -25.81
CA GLU A 186 46.70 0.12 -25.11
C GLU A 186 47.89 0.10 -26.06
N GLY A 187 48.76 1.12 -25.95
CA GLY A 187 50.03 1.18 -26.68
C GLY A 187 49.92 1.58 -28.15
N VAL A 188 50.87 1.11 -28.97
CA VAL A 188 51.11 1.62 -30.34
C VAL A 188 49.98 1.25 -31.32
N THR A 189 49.17 0.25 -30.99
CA THR A 189 48.10 -0.26 -31.88
C THR A 189 46.78 0.50 -31.77
N GLN A 190 46.66 1.46 -30.85
CA GLN A 190 45.43 2.19 -30.56
C GLN A 190 44.83 2.86 -31.81
N HIS A 191 45.67 3.36 -32.71
CA HIS A 191 45.25 4.04 -33.94
C HIS A 191 45.21 3.13 -35.17
N SER A 192 45.36 1.81 -35.00
CA SER A 192 45.31 0.86 -36.12
C SER A 192 43.89 0.69 -36.65
N PHE A 193 43.76 0.43 -37.96
CA PHE A 193 42.48 0.10 -38.60
C PHE A 193 41.81 -1.11 -37.94
N VAL A 194 42.61 -2.10 -37.51
CA VAL A 194 42.12 -3.29 -36.81
C VAL A 194 41.50 -2.92 -35.46
N CYS A 195 42.15 -2.06 -34.68
CA CYS A 195 41.60 -1.60 -33.41
C CYS A 195 40.32 -0.77 -33.60
N SER A 196 40.30 0.10 -34.60
CA SER A 196 39.09 0.85 -34.98
C SER A 196 37.92 -0.07 -35.34
N SER A 197 38.18 -1.18 -36.04
CA SER A 197 37.16 -2.19 -36.35
C SER A 197 36.60 -2.87 -35.08
N TYR A 198 37.45 -3.24 -34.12
CA TYR A 198 37.00 -3.82 -32.85
C TYR A 198 36.21 -2.83 -32.01
N VAL A 199 36.65 -1.58 -31.95
CA VAL A 199 35.91 -0.49 -31.28
C VAL A 199 34.54 -0.29 -31.92
N ASP A 200 34.44 -0.22 -33.25
CA ASP A 200 33.14 -0.05 -33.92
C ASP A 200 32.21 -1.24 -33.71
N GLN A 201 32.76 -2.47 -33.61
CA GLN A 201 31.98 -3.66 -33.26
C GLN A 201 31.49 -3.60 -31.81
N PHE A 202 32.36 -3.29 -30.85
CA PHE A 202 32.00 -3.08 -29.45
C PHE A 202 30.85 -2.08 -29.33
N LEU A 203 30.98 -0.89 -29.91
CA LEU A 203 29.99 0.19 -29.85
C LEU A 203 28.61 -0.21 -30.40
N LYS A 204 28.54 -1.18 -31.32
CA LYS A 204 27.29 -1.67 -31.90
C LYS A 204 26.57 -2.68 -31.02
N THR A 205 27.29 -3.45 -30.22
CA THR A 205 26.76 -4.67 -29.60
C THR A 205 26.81 -4.69 -28.08
N PHE A 206 27.66 -3.88 -27.43
CA PHE A 206 27.85 -3.96 -25.98
C PHE A 206 26.55 -3.74 -25.18
N SER A 207 25.60 -2.99 -25.73
CA SER A 207 24.32 -2.69 -25.11
C SER A 207 23.43 -3.91 -24.86
N MET A 208 23.76 -5.06 -25.47
CA MET A 208 23.01 -6.31 -25.34
C MET A 208 23.58 -7.27 -24.28
N PHE A 209 24.78 -6.97 -23.76
CA PHE A 209 25.47 -7.80 -22.78
C PHE A 209 25.22 -7.34 -21.36
N ASP A 210 25.33 -8.25 -20.39
CA ASP A 210 25.25 -7.91 -18.98
C ASP A 210 26.51 -7.15 -18.54
N LEU A 211 26.36 -5.84 -18.29
CA LEU A 211 27.45 -5.04 -17.76
C LEU A 211 27.47 -5.02 -16.22
N ALA A 212 26.53 -5.70 -15.56
CA ALA A 212 26.49 -5.77 -14.10
C ALA A 212 27.66 -6.60 -13.55
N LYS A 213 28.14 -6.22 -12.36
CA LYS A 213 29.09 -7.04 -11.60
C LYS A 213 28.46 -8.37 -11.21
N THR A 214 29.24 -9.44 -11.27
CA THR A 214 28.84 -10.79 -10.84
C THR A 214 28.75 -10.89 -9.31
N GLU A 215 28.00 -11.87 -8.77
CA GLU A 215 27.86 -12.06 -7.30
C GLU A 215 29.20 -12.23 -6.57
N GLU A 216 30.22 -12.75 -7.23
CA GLU A 216 31.58 -12.88 -6.68
C GLU A 216 32.28 -11.51 -6.52
N GLU A 217 31.99 -10.56 -7.40
CA GLU A 217 32.50 -9.18 -7.40
C GLU A 217 31.70 -8.23 -6.48
N ILE A 218 30.53 -8.66 -5.97
CA ILE A 218 29.60 -7.85 -5.16
C ILE A 218 29.98 -7.81 -3.66
N LYS A 219 30.96 -8.60 -3.20
CA LYS A 219 31.35 -8.65 -1.76
C LYS A 219 31.80 -7.32 -1.16
N GLU A 220 32.12 -6.31 -1.97
CA GLU A 220 32.58 -4.98 -1.52
C GLU A 220 31.82 -3.80 -2.17
N ALA A 221 30.79 -4.04 -2.98
CA ALA A 221 30.11 -3.00 -3.77
C ALA A 221 28.57 -3.06 -3.62
N PRO A 222 27.85 -1.93 -3.76
CA PRO A 222 26.39 -1.95 -3.81
C PRO A 222 25.90 -2.85 -4.96
N SER A 223 24.77 -3.54 -4.75
CA SER A 223 24.17 -4.57 -5.62
C SER A 223 23.74 -4.12 -7.04
N PHE A 224 24.18 -2.93 -7.47
CA PHE A 224 23.79 -2.28 -8.73
C PHE A 224 25.01 -1.77 -9.54
N ALA A 225 26.23 -2.13 -9.15
CA ALA A 225 27.45 -1.64 -9.80
C ALA A 225 27.70 -2.29 -11.17
N VAL A 226 28.10 -1.46 -12.14
CA VAL A 226 28.59 -1.90 -13.45
C VAL A 226 30.09 -2.26 -13.34
N ARG A 227 30.54 -3.21 -14.15
CA ARG A 227 31.94 -3.69 -14.16
C ARG A 227 32.92 -2.53 -14.44
N ASP A 228 34.07 -2.54 -13.76
CA ASP A 228 35.04 -1.43 -13.84
C ASP A 228 35.77 -1.38 -15.18
N ASP A 229 35.93 -2.53 -15.83
CA ASP A 229 36.52 -2.65 -17.17
C ASP A 229 35.76 -1.84 -18.23
N PHE A 230 34.44 -1.67 -18.10
CA PHE A 230 33.65 -0.77 -18.94
C PHE A 230 34.12 0.68 -18.83
N PHE A 231 34.34 1.17 -17.61
CA PHE A 231 34.74 2.56 -17.37
C PHE A 231 36.16 2.82 -17.84
N GLU A 232 37.05 1.85 -17.67
CA GLU A 232 38.40 1.92 -18.24
C GLU A 232 38.35 2.00 -19.78
N ILE A 233 37.54 1.17 -20.43
CA ILE A 233 37.32 1.24 -21.89
C ILE A 233 36.80 2.62 -22.27
N TYR A 234 35.80 3.14 -21.56
CA TYR A 234 35.25 4.47 -21.81
C TYR A 234 36.31 5.58 -21.70
N ASP A 235 37.22 5.50 -20.73
CA ASP A 235 38.28 6.49 -20.57
C ASP A 235 39.23 6.58 -21.77
N TYR A 236 39.45 5.48 -22.48
CA TYR A 236 40.17 5.48 -23.76
C TYR A 236 39.32 6.03 -24.91
N LEU A 237 38.03 5.71 -24.93
CA LEU A 237 37.13 6.05 -26.04
C LEU A 237 36.62 7.50 -26.01
N LYS A 238 36.54 8.13 -24.83
CA LYS A 238 35.98 9.49 -24.67
C LYS A 238 36.80 10.59 -25.34
N ILE A 239 38.07 10.33 -25.67
CA ILE A 239 39.00 11.30 -26.26
C ILE A 239 38.61 11.62 -27.71
N ASP A 240 38.00 10.66 -28.42
CA ASP A 240 37.57 10.84 -29.80
C ASP A 240 36.14 11.40 -29.87
N TYR A 241 36.02 12.59 -30.46
CA TYR A 241 34.75 13.32 -30.63
C TYR A 241 33.68 12.54 -31.40
N THR A 242 34.08 11.62 -32.30
CA THR A 242 33.16 10.82 -33.10
C THR A 242 32.70 9.54 -32.39
N VAL A 243 33.50 9.06 -31.43
CA VAL A 243 33.27 7.80 -30.72
C VAL A 243 32.51 8.02 -29.41
N GLY A 244 32.82 9.07 -28.65
CA GLY A 244 32.14 9.41 -27.40
C GLY A 244 30.61 9.39 -27.51
N PRO A 245 29.99 10.08 -28.48
CA PRO A 245 28.54 10.06 -28.68
C PRO A 245 27.95 8.68 -28.95
N LYS A 246 28.69 7.79 -29.62
CA LYS A 246 28.26 6.40 -29.86
C LYS A 246 28.24 5.59 -28.57
N VAL A 247 29.19 5.80 -27.66
CA VAL A 247 29.17 5.17 -26.33
C VAL A 247 27.92 5.59 -25.57
N CYS A 248 27.61 6.89 -25.57
CA CYS A 248 26.40 7.41 -24.94
C CYS A 248 25.11 6.79 -25.51
N GLN A 249 25.05 6.64 -26.83
CA GLN A 249 23.90 6.01 -27.50
C GLN A 249 23.78 4.53 -27.12
N GLY A 250 24.89 3.79 -27.08
CA GLY A 250 24.91 2.41 -26.65
C GLY A 250 24.52 2.25 -25.18
N LEU A 251 24.97 3.13 -24.29
CA LEU A 251 24.57 3.14 -22.89
C LEU A 251 23.08 3.44 -22.71
N LEU A 252 22.52 4.35 -23.53
CA LEU A 252 21.09 4.62 -23.52
C LEU A 252 20.30 3.37 -23.95
N GLN A 253 20.75 2.67 -24.99
CA GLN A 253 20.15 1.41 -25.43
C GLN A 253 20.25 0.31 -24.37
N TYR A 254 21.41 0.18 -23.72
CA TYR A 254 21.61 -0.75 -22.62
C TYR A 254 20.58 -0.56 -21.52
N LEU A 255 20.37 0.70 -21.09
CA LEU A 255 19.34 1.04 -20.10
C LEU A 255 17.92 0.80 -20.65
N GLN A 256 17.65 1.07 -21.93
CA GLN A 256 16.35 0.81 -22.56
C GLN A 256 16.01 -0.67 -22.62
N TYR A 257 17.03 -1.53 -22.72
CA TYR A 257 16.88 -2.98 -22.70
C TYR A 257 16.76 -3.54 -21.27
N GLY A 258 16.81 -2.71 -20.23
CA GLY A 258 16.68 -3.15 -18.84
C GLY A 258 18.01 -3.36 -18.12
N GLY A 259 19.11 -2.87 -18.69
CA GLY A 259 20.43 -2.85 -18.06
C GLY A 259 20.45 -2.10 -16.72
N LYS A 260 21.41 -2.45 -15.86
CA LYS A 260 21.58 -1.82 -14.54
C LYS A 260 22.16 -0.40 -14.65
N ASN A 261 21.59 0.54 -13.91
CA ASN A 261 22.12 1.90 -13.83
C ASN A 261 23.26 2.00 -12.81
N ASP A 262 24.34 2.69 -13.17
CA ASP A 262 25.46 3.04 -12.28
C ASP A 262 25.54 4.57 -12.11
N ASP A 263 25.86 5.06 -10.91
CA ASP A 263 25.92 6.50 -10.63
C ASP A 263 26.92 7.24 -11.52
N ARG A 264 28.00 6.58 -11.94
CA ARG A 264 29.02 7.12 -12.84
C ARG A 264 28.48 7.44 -14.23
N PHE A 265 27.38 6.81 -14.67
CA PHE A 265 26.76 7.13 -15.97
C PHE A 265 26.33 8.58 -16.07
N SER A 266 25.96 9.22 -14.96
CA SER A 266 25.59 10.64 -14.97
C SER A 266 26.74 11.53 -15.44
N GLN A 267 27.99 11.20 -15.07
CA GLN A 267 29.19 11.93 -15.52
C GLN A 267 29.47 11.68 -17.00
N ILE A 268 29.24 10.46 -17.49
CA ILE A 268 29.34 10.12 -18.92
C ILE A 268 28.34 10.96 -19.71
N PHE A 269 27.05 10.91 -19.34
CA PHE A 269 25.99 11.62 -20.06
C PHE A 269 26.12 13.15 -20.03
N HIS A 270 26.78 13.74 -19.03
CA HIS A 270 27.10 15.16 -19.04
C HIS A 270 27.97 15.57 -20.23
N SER A 271 28.83 14.67 -20.72
CA SER A 271 29.68 14.91 -21.89
C SER A 271 28.96 14.69 -23.24
N CYS A 272 27.77 14.07 -23.22
CA CYS A 272 27.03 13.64 -24.42
C CYS A 272 26.06 14.71 -24.97
N GLY A 273 25.99 15.88 -24.36
CA GLY A 273 25.05 16.95 -24.70
C GLY A 273 23.74 16.90 -23.91
N SER A 274 23.05 18.04 -23.85
CA SER A 274 21.88 18.25 -22.99
C SER A 274 20.68 17.36 -23.34
N GLU A 275 20.44 17.09 -24.63
CA GLU A 275 19.32 16.26 -25.08
C GLU A 275 19.47 14.80 -24.60
N MET A 276 20.63 14.19 -24.86
CA MET A 276 20.96 12.83 -24.43
C MET A 276 20.98 12.72 -22.91
N TYR A 277 21.52 13.73 -22.22
CA TYR A 277 21.48 13.79 -20.76
C TYR A 277 20.04 13.81 -20.23
N ASN A 278 19.14 14.57 -20.84
CA ASN A 278 17.73 14.60 -20.44
C ASN A 278 17.03 13.24 -20.68
N GLN A 279 17.31 12.58 -21.80
CA GLN A 279 16.79 11.23 -22.09
C GLN A 279 17.29 10.22 -21.06
N TYR A 280 18.58 10.26 -20.72
CA TYR A 280 19.16 9.43 -19.67
C TYR A 280 18.53 9.70 -18.30
N VAL A 281 18.40 10.97 -17.88
CA VAL A 281 17.80 11.33 -16.59
C VAL A 281 16.38 10.79 -16.48
N PHE A 282 15.57 10.94 -17.53
CA PHE A 282 14.22 10.40 -17.59
C PHE A 282 14.22 8.87 -17.43
N LEU A 283 15.06 8.17 -18.21
CA LEU A 283 15.12 6.70 -18.20
C LEU A 283 15.62 6.16 -16.86
N ARG A 284 16.69 6.74 -16.32
CA ARG A 284 17.22 6.42 -14.99
C ARG A 284 16.14 6.56 -13.92
N ASP A 285 15.44 7.70 -13.90
CA ASP A 285 14.41 7.97 -12.92
C ASP A 285 13.20 7.01 -13.08
N PHE A 286 12.85 6.64 -14.32
CA PHE A 286 11.83 5.62 -14.61
C PHE A 286 12.21 4.23 -14.11
N LEU A 287 13.43 3.77 -14.38
CA LEU A 287 13.93 2.46 -13.94
C LEU A 287 13.99 2.37 -12.41
N LEU A 288 14.50 3.41 -11.75
CA LEU A 288 14.52 3.49 -10.28
C LEU A 288 13.11 3.48 -9.70
N LEU A 289 12.17 4.23 -10.27
CA LEU A 289 10.77 4.25 -9.83
C LEU A 289 10.12 2.86 -9.97
N THR A 290 10.33 2.20 -11.10
CA THR A 290 9.75 0.87 -11.37
C THR A 290 10.29 -0.17 -10.39
N GLU A 291 11.59 -0.15 -10.13
CA GLU A 291 12.21 -1.03 -9.13
C GLU A 291 11.70 -0.74 -7.71
N SER A 292 11.59 0.54 -7.33
CA SER A 292 10.98 0.96 -6.06
C SER A 292 9.55 0.47 -5.89
N LEU A 293 8.73 0.56 -6.94
CA LEU A 293 7.35 0.05 -6.95
C LEU A 293 7.29 -1.47 -6.85
N ARG A 294 8.26 -2.19 -7.44
CA ARG A 294 8.39 -3.64 -7.37
C ARG A 294 8.79 -4.13 -5.98
N LEU A 295 9.79 -3.48 -5.38
CA LEU A 295 10.32 -3.80 -4.04
C LEU A 295 9.44 -3.26 -2.90
N GLY A 296 8.52 -2.34 -3.18
CA GLY A 296 7.71 -1.67 -2.17
C GLY A 296 8.46 -0.63 -1.33
N TYR A 297 9.68 -0.25 -1.75
CA TYR A 297 10.47 0.81 -1.14
C TYR A 297 10.16 2.14 -1.83
N LEU A 298 9.24 2.91 -1.27
CA LEU A 298 8.67 4.10 -1.90
C LEU A 298 8.92 5.35 -1.06
N ASP A 299 9.39 6.40 -1.71
CA ASP A 299 9.75 7.69 -1.09
C ASP A 299 8.81 8.83 -1.54
N SER A 300 9.02 10.03 -1.00
CA SER A 300 8.31 11.25 -1.41
C SER A 300 8.96 11.98 -2.61
N LYS A 301 9.93 11.37 -3.33
CA LYS A 301 10.65 12.01 -4.44
C LYS A 301 9.68 12.45 -5.53
N VAL A 302 9.83 13.71 -5.96
CA VAL A 302 9.12 14.32 -7.09
C VAL A 302 10.07 14.46 -8.27
N TYR A 303 9.63 14.00 -9.43
CA TYR A 303 10.40 14.00 -10.67
C TYR A 303 10.18 15.27 -11.47
N ALA A 304 11.16 15.61 -12.33
CA ALA A 304 11.02 16.70 -13.27
C ALA A 304 10.00 16.38 -14.39
N SER A 305 9.87 15.10 -14.76
CA SER A 305 8.89 14.65 -15.75
C SER A 305 7.50 14.52 -15.12
N SER A 306 6.54 15.24 -15.69
CA SER A 306 5.14 15.11 -15.29
C SER A 306 4.59 13.70 -15.52
N SER A 307 4.95 13.04 -16.64
CA SER A 307 4.51 11.65 -16.90
C SER A 307 4.98 10.67 -15.82
N LEU A 308 6.19 10.83 -15.28
CA LEU A 308 6.68 10.02 -14.17
C LEU A 308 5.92 10.29 -12.87
N ASN A 309 5.56 11.55 -12.60
CA ASN A 309 4.78 11.90 -11.42
C ASN A 309 3.37 11.30 -11.49
N HIS A 310 2.71 11.35 -12.65
CA HIS A 310 1.41 10.70 -12.87
C HIS A 310 1.48 9.17 -12.74
N TYR A 311 2.51 8.56 -13.34
CA TYR A 311 2.73 7.12 -13.24
C TYR A 311 2.94 6.68 -11.79
N LYS A 312 3.79 7.41 -11.04
CA LYS A 312 3.98 7.18 -9.59
C LYS A 312 2.66 7.33 -8.84
N LEU A 313 1.90 8.38 -9.09
CA LEU A 313 0.63 8.65 -8.41
C LEU A 313 -0.37 7.51 -8.57
N PHE A 314 -0.71 7.14 -9.80
CA PHE A 314 -1.71 6.10 -10.06
C PHE A 314 -1.22 4.72 -9.60
N SER A 315 0.08 4.44 -9.74
CA SER A 315 0.67 3.19 -9.25
C SER A 315 0.68 3.10 -7.73
N LEU A 316 0.94 4.21 -7.02
CA LEU A 316 0.82 4.28 -5.57
C LEU A 316 -0.62 4.08 -5.12
N GLN A 317 -1.60 4.71 -5.78
CA GLN A 317 -3.02 4.51 -5.48
C GLN A 317 -3.44 3.05 -5.69
N GLN A 318 -2.99 2.42 -6.77
CA GLN A 318 -3.23 1.00 -7.05
C GLN A 318 -2.61 0.08 -5.97
N LEU A 319 -1.33 0.28 -5.64
CA LEU A 319 -0.65 -0.50 -4.60
C LEU A 319 -1.28 -0.29 -3.22
N LEU A 320 -1.66 0.95 -2.93
CA LEU A 320 -2.30 1.32 -1.67
C LEU A 320 -3.64 0.60 -1.55
N TYR A 321 -4.49 0.68 -2.58
CA TYR A 321 -5.75 -0.04 -2.58
C TYR A 321 -5.57 -1.55 -2.35
N LYS A 322 -4.61 -2.18 -3.02
CA LYS A 322 -4.26 -3.60 -2.78
C LYS A 322 -3.90 -3.86 -1.31
N ARG A 323 -3.07 -3.00 -0.71
CA ARG A 323 -2.62 -3.11 0.69
C ARG A 323 -3.77 -2.94 1.70
N LEU A 324 -4.68 -2.01 1.40
CA LEU A 324 -5.88 -1.74 2.20
C LEU A 324 -6.82 -2.96 2.21
N LEU A 325 -6.97 -3.66 1.07
CA LEU A 325 -7.77 -4.89 0.97
C LEU A 325 -7.14 -6.09 1.69
N ALA A 326 -5.81 -6.22 1.66
CA ALA A 326 -5.10 -7.37 2.23
C ALA A 326 -5.07 -7.40 3.77
N VAL A 327 -5.60 -6.37 4.44
CA VAL A 327 -5.47 -6.16 5.89
C VAL A 327 -3.99 -6.23 6.31
N GLU A 328 -3.08 -5.65 5.53
CA GLU A 328 -1.65 -5.55 5.85
C GLU A 328 -1.32 -4.20 6.49
N ASN A 329 -0.12 -4.02 7.07
CA ASN A 329 0.29 -2.69 7.52
C ASN A 329 0.47 -1.77 6.30
N ALA A 330 -0.47 -0.84 6.12
CA ALA A 330 -0.48 0.14 5.05
C ALA A 330 0.28 1.44 5.39
N GLU A 331 0.77 1.59 6.62
CA GLU A 331 1.41 2.83 7.10
C GLU A 331 2.55 3.33 6.20
N PRO A 332 3.58 2.53 5.85
CA PRO A 332 4.70 3.03 5.06
C PRO A 332 4.25 3.57 3.70
N LEU A 333 3.28 2.89 3.08
CA LEU A 333 2.75 3.24 1.78
C LEU A 333 1.84 4.48 1.83
N LEU A 334 1.05 4.63 2.91
CA LEU A 334 0.27 5.83 3.19
C LEU A 334 1.18 7.05 3.42
N GLN A 335 2.27 6.89 4.17
CA GLN A 335 3.25 7.96 4.38
C GLN A 335 3.94 8.36 3.07
N ALA A 336 4.34 7.39 2.24
CA ALA A 336 4.95 7.65 0.94
C ALA A 336 3.98 8.38 0.00
N TYR A 337 2.72 7.92 -0.09
CA TYR A 337 1.69 8.54 -0.92
C TYR A 337 1.36 9.97 -0.48
N LEU A 338 1.06 10.20 0.79
CA LEU A 338 0.73 11.54 1.29
C LEU A 338 1.96 12.46 1.26
N GLY A 339 3.15 11.94 1.56
CA GLY A 339 4.40 12.69 1.45
C GLY A 339 4.69 13.14 0.02
N PHE A 340 4.48 12.26 -0.96
CA PHE A 340 4.62 12.58 -2.37
C PHE A 340 3.62 13.67 -2.82
N LEU A 341 2.34 13.54 -2.47
CA LEU A 341 1.32 14.55 -2.78
C LEU A 341 1.63 15.91 -2.14
N TYR A 342 2.05 15.92 -0.87
CA TYR A 342 2.44 17.14 -0.18
C TYR A 342 3.60 17.85 -0.89
N GLU A 343 4.64 17.10 -1.28
CA GLU A 343 5.80 17.65 -2.00
C GLU A 343 5.41 18.19 -3.39
N ILE A 344 4.53 17.50 -4.12
CA ILE A 344 3.98 17.97 -5.40
C ILE A 344 3.30 19.33 -5.21
N LEU A 345 2.30 19.41 -4.32
CA LEU A 345 1.50 20.62 -4.13
C LEU A 345 2.33 21.79 -3.61
N THR A 346 3.32 21.51 -2.75
CA THR A 346 4.28 22.50 -2.27
C THR A 346 5.13 23.06 -3.42
N ARG A 347 5.61 22.21 -4.33
CA ARG A 347 6.40 22.65 -5.49
C ARG A 347 5.58 23.41 -6.52
N GLU A 348 4.36 22.95 -6.80
CA GLU A 348 3.44 23.67 -7.69
C GLU A 348 3.11 25.06 -7.14
N GLY A 349 2.81 25.15 -5.83
CA GLY A 349 2.52 26.43 -5.16
C GLY A 349 3.73 27.37 -5.13
N ASN A 350 4.93 26.87 -4.85
CA ASN A 350 6.13 27.72 -4.73
C ASN A 350 6.72 28.14 -6.09
N LYS A 351 6.64 27.29 -7.11
CA LYS A 351 7.29 27.54 -8.41
C LYS A 351 6.33 27.91 -9.54
N GLY A 352 5.02 27.88 -9.30
CA GLY A 352 4.01 28.13 -10.33
C GLY A 352 4.06 27.13 -11.49
N ILE A 353 4.57 25.93 -11.24
CA ILE A 353 4.69 24.85 -12.24
C ILE A 353 3.51 23.88 -12.10
N THR A 354 3.10 23.26 -13.19
CA THR A 354 2.13 22.17 -13.18
C THR A 354 2.87 20.84 -13.28
N LEU A 355 2.81 20.04 -12.22
CA LEU A 355 3.41 18.71 -12.12
C LEU A 355 2.36 17.61 -12.31
N LEU A 356 1.12 17.87 -11.90
CA LEU A 356 -0.05 17.01 -12.14
C LEU A 356 -1.11 17.76 -12.94
N ASP A 357 -1.72 17.07 -13.91
CA ASP A 357 -2.83 17.59 -14.69
C ASP A 357 -4.14 17.66 -13.89
N GLN A 358 -5.16 18.28 -14.50
CA GLN A 358 -6.44 18.51 -13.86
C GLN A 358 -7.17 17.20 -13.51
N PHE A 359 -7.17 16.23 -14.43
CA PHE A 359 -7.81 14.94 -14.23
C PHE A 359 -7.20 14.19 -13.04
N SER A 360 -5.87 14.17 -12.95
CA SER A 360 -5.15 13.50 -11.88
C SER A 360 -5.41 14.15 -10.53
N LYS A 361 -5.57 15.48 -10.48
CA LYS A 361 -5.98 16.21 -9.28
C LYS A 361 -7.41 15.88 -8.87
N ASP A 362 -8.36 15.89 -9.81
CA ASP A 362 -9.76 15.56 -9.57
C ASP A 362 -9.93 14.11 -9.11
N PHE A 363 -9.27 13.16 -9.78
CA PHE A 363 -9.27 11.74 -9.41
C PHE A 363 -8.62 11.51 -8.04
N THR A 364 -7.51 12.20 -7.74
CA THR A 364 -6.84 12.08 -6.45
C THR A 364 -7.70 12.62 -5.32
N TYR A 365 -8.38 13.75 -5.51
CA TYR A 365 -9.32 14.28 -4.53
C TYR A 365 -10.48 13.31 -4.27
N TRP A 366 -11.05 12.73 -5.34
CA TRP A 366 -12.07 11.69 -5.24
C TRP A 366 -11.57 10.46 -4.49
N TYR A 367 -10.36 9.97 -4.81
CA TYR A 367 -9.75 8.80 -4.18
C TYR A 367 -9.47 9.05 -2.68
N ASN A 368 -8.93 10.22 -2.34
CA ASN A 368 -8.70 10.66 -0.97
C ASN A 368 -10.01 10.68 -0.16
N SER A 369 -11.06 11.28 -0.73
CA SER A 369 -12.34 11.49 -0.05
C SER A 369 -13.16 10.20 0.08
N THR A 370 -13.11 9.33 -0.93
CA THR A 370 -14.00 8.16 -1.06
C THR A 370 -13.36 6.88 -0.56
N ILE A 371 -12.04 6.74 -0.65
CA ILE A 371 -11.32 5.50 -0.30
C ILE A 371 -10.48 5.70 0.96
N LEU A 372 -9.59 6.69 0.97
CA LEU A 372 -8.60 6.83 2.05
C LEU A 372 -9.17 7.39 3.34
N LEU A 373 -9.95 8.47 3.26
CA LEU A 373 -10.51 9.12 4.44
C LEU A 373 -11.42 8.18 5.24
N PRO A 374 -12.32 7.39 4.61
CA PRO A 374 -13.09 6.37 5.33
C PRO A 374 -12.19 5.33 6.01
N TYR A 375 -11.16 4.82 5.32
CA TYR A 375 -10.22 3.86 5.91
C TYR A 375 -9.45 4.44 7.11
N LEU A 376 -8.97 5.68 7.02
CA LEU A 376 -8.25 6.33 8.11
C LEU A 376 -9.17 6.65 9.31
N ARG A 377 -10.47 6.80 9.07
CA ARG A 377 -11.48 7.00 10.12
C ARG A 377 -11.98 5.69 10.73
N ASP A 378 -11.74 4.56 10.08
CA ASP A 378 -12.11 3.24 10.59
C ASP A 378 -11.24 2.89 11.81
N GLU A 379 -11.89 2.76 12.96
CA GLU A 379 -11.23 2.39 14.21
C GLU A 379 -10.67 0.96 14.18
N ASN A 380 -11.16 0.11 13.26
CA ASN A 380 -10.70 -1.26 13.05
C ASN A 380 -9.50 -1.38 12.09
N SER A 381 -9.03 -0.28 11.50
CA SER A 381 -7.82 -0.30 10.67
C SER A 381 -6.58 -0.67 11.50
N LYS A 382 -5.60 -1.36 10.90
CA LYS A 382 -4.34 -1.79 11.55
C LYS A 382 -3.38 -0.65 11.94
N LEU A 383 -3.83 0.60 11.85
CA LEU A 383 -3.06 1.79 12.19
C LEU A 383 -3.31 2.17 13.65
N SER A 384 -2.26 2.54 14.39
CA SER A 384 -2.45 3.09 15.74
C SER A 384 -3.25 4.39 15.69
N LYS A 385 -3.94 4.73 16.79
CA LYS A 385 -4.71 5.97 16.90
C LYS A 385 -3.86 7.22 16.59
N ASP A 386 -2.61 7.23 17.04
CA ASP A 386 -1.68 8.34 16.82
C ASP A 386 -1.27 8.44 15.36
N ILE A 387 -0.97 7.30 14.72
CA ILE A 387 -0.64 7.22 13.29
C ILE A 387 -1.83 7.69 12.45
N ARG A 388 -3.05 7.22 12.76
CA ARG A 388 -4.28 7.68 12.07
C ARG A 388 -4.46 9.18 12.17
N THR A 389 -4.31 9.74 13.37
CA THR A 389 -4.49 11.17 13.61
C THR A 389 -3.47 11.99 12.82
N ASN A 390 -2.22 11.55 12.76
CA ASN A 390 -1.18 12.18 11.96
C ASN A 390 -1.48 12.11 10.46
N LEU A 391 -1.81 10.92 9.94
CA LEU A 391 -2.16 10.71 8.53
C LEU A 391 -3.40 11.50 8.10
N ILE A 392 -4.44 11.56 8.94
CA ILE A 392 -5.63 12.40 8.70
C ILE A 392 -5.24 13.88 8.65
N SER A 393 -4.39 14.34 9.57
CA SER A 393 -3.94 15.73 9.58
C SER A 393 -3.18 16.08 8.31
N LYS A 394 -2.27 15.20 7.85
CA LYS A 394 -1.57 15.36 6.57
C LYS A 394 -2.54 15.37 5.38
N LEU A 395 -3.50 14.45 5.35
CA LEU A 395 -4.51 14.37 4.30
C LEU A 395 -5.35 15.66 4.23
N LEU A 396 -5.76 16.20 5.38
CA LEU A 396 -6.52 17.46 5.43
C LEU A 396 -5.71 18.65 4.93
N VAL A 397 -4.39 18.69 5.16
CA VAL A 397 -3.51 19.72 4.59
C VAL A 397 -3.40 19.58 3.07
N ILE A 398 -3.32 18.35 2.55
CA ILE A 398 -3.29 18.08 1.11
C ILE A 398 -4.61 18.49 0.44
N ASP A 399 -5.74 18.15 1.04
CA ASP A 399 -7.05 18.41 0.44
C ASP A 399 -7.49 19.87 0.59
N ASN A 400 -7.28 20.50 1.76
CA ASN A 400 -7.76 21.87 2.03
C ASN A 400 -6.69 22.95 1.85
N GLY A 401 -5.41 22.56 1.82
CA GLY A 401 -4.28 23.48 1.71
C GLY A 401 -3.83 24.04 3.05
N ASN A 402 -2.68 24.69 3.04
CA ASN A 402 -2.12 25.41 4.17
C ASN A 402 -1.30 26.60 3.65
N LYS A 403 -1.83 27.82 3.87
CA LYS A 403 -1.19 29.07 3.44
C LYS A 403 0.18 29.28 4.08
N SER A 404 0.37 28.89 5.34
CA SER A 404 1.66 29.02 6.05
C SER A 404 2.73 28.08 5.50
N LEU A 405 2.32 27.03 4.79
CA LEU A 405 3.22 26.07 4.14
C LEU A 405 3.28 26.24 2.61
N ASN A 406 2.66 27.31 2.07
CA ASN A 406 2.49 27.55 0.63
C ASN A 406 1.86 26.37 -0.14
N VAL A 407 0.98 25.61 0.52
CA VAL A 407 0.26 24.49 -0.10
C VAL A 407 -1.13 24.94 -0.51
N VAL A 408 -1.41 24.93 -1.81
CA VAL A 408 -2.77 25.08 -2.34
C VAL A 408 -3.45 23.72 -2.30
N GLY A 409 -4.55 23.58 -1.57
CA GLY A 409 -5.23 22.30 -1.42
C GLY A 409 -5.92 21.82 -2.70
N LEU A 410 -6.06 20.50 -2.85
CA LEU A 410 -6.77 19.89 -3.99
C LEU A 410 -8.22 20.41 -4.13
N THR A 411 -8.91 20.70 -3.03
CA THR A 411 -10.28 21.22 -3.04
C THR A 411 -10.36 22.61 -3.70
N ALA A 412 -9.30 23.42 -3.62
CA ALA A 412 -9.25 24.72 -4.29
C ALA A 412 -8.94 24.59 -5.80
N GLN A 413 -8.39 23.44 -6.21
CA GLN A 413 -7.94 23.16 -7.57
C GLN A 413 -8.87 22.22 -8.34
N THR A 414 -9.85 21.59 -7.67
CA THR A 414 -10.76 20.64 -8.33
C THR A 414 -11.86 21.34 -9.12
N THR A 415 -12.19 20.77 -10.29
CA THR A 415 -13.29 21.20 -11.15
C THR A 415 -14.58 20.40 -10.94
N LEU A 416 -14.54 19.38 -10.07
CA LEU A 416 -15.72 18.60 -9.71
C LEU A 416 -16.78 19.53 -9.11
N LEU A 417 -18.01 19.46 -9.63
CA LEU A 417 -19.15 20.24 -9.14
C LEU A 417 -19.29 20.08 -7.63
N LYS A 418 -18.85 21.10 -6.89
CA LYS A 418 -19.03 21.16 -5.44
C LYS A 418 -20.54 21.26 -5.17
N PRO A 419 -21.14 20.40 -4.32
CA PRO A 419 -22.44 20.74 -3.77
C PRO A 419 -22.31 22.12 -3.12
N LYS A 420 -23.17 23.06 -3.54
CA LYS A 420 -23.19 24.44 -3.05
C LYS A 420 -23.28 24.44 -1.52
N ILE A 421 -22.17 24.70 -0.86
CA ILE A 421 -22.16 25.28 0.47
C ILE A 421 -21.79 26.74 0.24
N SER A 422 -22.79 27.61 0.41
CA SER A 422 -22.70 29.05 0.28
C SER A 422 -21.55 29.60 1.11
N SER A 423 -20.59 30.22 0.42
CA SER A 423 -19.48 30.98 0.96
C SER A 423 -19.98 32.30 1.57
N ALA A 424 -19.76 32.49 2.87
CA ALA A 424 -19.66 33.81 3.47
C ALA A 424 -18.17 34.18 3.58
N THR A 425 -17.77 35.13 2.72
CA THR A 425 -16.65 36.09 2.79
C THR A 425 -15.44 35.80 3.69
N SER A 426 -14.26 35.75 3.06
CA SER A 426 -12.98 36.01 3.73
C SER A 426 -12.87 37.47 4.14
N ASP A 427 -12.40 37.72 5.36
CA ASP A 427 -11.31 38.64 5.68
C ASP A 427 -11.22 38.78 7.20
N GLN A 428 -10.36 37.97 7.80
CA GLN A 428 -9.51 38.31 8.95
C GLN A 428 -8.66 37.08 9.27
N GLN A 429 -7.35 37.27 9.18
CA GLN A 429 -6.34 36.24 9.37
C GLN A 429 -5.56 36.63 10.62
N GLU A 430 -5.98 36.16 11.78
CA GLU A 430 -5.21 36.24 13.04
C GLU A 430 -5.75 35.16 14.00
N GLN A 431 -4.84 34.45 14.68
CA GLN A 431 -5.05 33.41 15.70
C GLN A 431 -6.49 32.99 16.01
N LYS A 432 -6.94 31.82 15.53
CA LYS A 432 -8.22 31.25 15.96
C LYS A 432 -8.20 30.95 17.46
N THR A 433 -8.81 31.84 18.25
CA THR A 433 -9.11 31.64 19.67
C THR A 433 -9.94 30.35 19.83
N LEU A 434 -9.81 29.62 20.95
CA LEU A 434 -10.64 28.43 21.24
C LEU A 434 -12.14 28.70 21.03
N GLU A 435 -12.56 29.93 21.31
CA GLU A 435 -13.89 30.47 21.05
C GLU A 435 -14.28 30.47 19.57
N GLU A 436 -13.37 30.81 18.66
CA GLU A 436 -13.62 30.80 17.21
C GLU A 436 -13.68 29.38 16.64
N LEU A 437 -12.85 28.47 17.17
CA LEU A 437 -12.91 27.05 16.84
C LEU A 437 -14.25 26.44 17.26
N PHE A 438 -14.73 26.80 18.44
CA PHE A 438 -16.05 26.38 18.90
C PHE A 438 -17.15 27.05 18.07
N ARG A 439 -17.12 28.37 17.84
CA ARG A 439 -18.12 29.08 17.02
C ARG A 439 -18.26 28.51 15.60
N ALA A 440 -17.16 28.07 14.98
CA ALA A 440 -17.18 27.42 13.68
C ALA A 440 -17.77 26.00 13.69
N SER A 441 -17.88 25.38 14.87
CA SER A 441 -18.37 24.00 15.06
C SER A 441 -19.68 23.94 15.87
N ILE A 442 -20.34 25.09 16.10
CA ILE A 442 -21.65 25.14 16.74
C ILE A 442 -22.64 24.34 15.89
N PRO A 443 -23.30 23.31 16.46
CA PRO A 443 -24.34 22.58 15.79
C PRO A 443 -25.49 23.53 15.43
N SER A 444 -26.07 23.42 14.22
CA SER A 444 -27.17 24.30 13.78
C SER A 444 -28.39 24.29 14.71
N GLN A 445 -28.55 23.20 15.46
CA GLN A 445 -29.59 23.02 16.47
C GLN A 445 -29.35 23.82 17.76
N PHE A 446 -28.17 24.40 17.99
CA PHE A 446 -27.85 25.10 19.23
C PHE A 446 -27.72 26.61 19.01
N ARG A 447 -28.51 27.40 19.73
CA ARG A 447 -28.44 28.87 19.72
C ARG A 447 -27.57 29.34 20.89
N LEU A 448 -26.33 29.70 20.58
CA LEU A 448 -25.41 30.30 21.54
C LEU A 448 -25.94 31.65 22.06
N THR A 449 -25.97 31.83 23.39
CA THR A 449 -26.30 33.09 24.07
C THR A 449 -25.09 33.76 24.71
N ALA A 450 -24.18 32.98 25.29
CA ALA A 450 -22.91 33.49 25.80
C ALA A 450 -21.78 32.46 25.63
N LEU A 451 -20.55 32.96 25.51
CA LEU A 451 -19.35 32.15 25.38
C LEU A 451 -18.24 32.84 26.17
N THR A 452 -17.74 32.19 27.21
CA THR A 452 -16.72 32.75 28.11
C THR A 452 -15.62 31.75 28.37
N ARG A 453 -14.37 32.21 28.50
CA ARG A 453 -13.24 31.37 28.90
C ARG A 453 -13.25 31.18 30.41
N GLY A 454 -12.89 29.98 30.89
CA GLY A 454 -12.79 29.72 32.31
C GLY A 454 -11.70 30.56 32.97
N GLU A 455 -12.00 31.22 34.09
CA GLU A 455 -11.07 32.14 34.77
C GLU A 455 -9.81 31.44 35.34
N GLN A 456 -9.85 30.12 35.57
CA GLN A 456 -8.77 29.35 36.20
C GLN A 456 -8.11 28.29 35.30
N ASP A 457 -8.73 27.92 34.18
CA ASP A 457 -8.20 26.93 33.24
C ASP A 457 -8.28 27.46 31.82
N GLU A 458 -7.12 27.75 31.25
CA GLU A 458 -6.95 28.27 29.90
C GLU A 458 -7.53 27.36 28.80
N LYS A 459 -7.77 26.07 29.08
CA LYS A 459 -8.35 25.09 28.14
C LYS A 459 -9.83 24.83 28.37
N LEU A 460 -10.45 25.50 29.34
CA LEU A 460 -11.86 25.38 29.66
C LEU A 460 -12.65 26.49 28.98
N LEU A 461 -13.67 26.10 28.22
CA LEU A 461 -14.59 26.99 27.52
C LEU A 461 -16.00 26.80 28.08
N ILE A 462 -16.63 27.87 28.52
CA ILE A 462 -17.98 27.88 29.08
C ILE A 462 -18.94 28.36 27.99
N VAL A 463 -19.88 27.49 27.64
CA VAL A 463 -20.83 27.71 26.55
C VAL A 463 -22.23 27.80 27.14
N GLU A 464 -22.89 28.94 26.96
CA GLU A 464 -24.28 29.14 27.35
C GLU A 464 -25.14 29.28 26.10
N GLY A 465 -26.28 28.62 26.07
CA GLY A 465 -27.18 28.70 24.94
C GLY A 465 -28.43 27.86 25.11
N VAL A 466 -29.25 27.87 24.07
CA VAL A 466 -30.52 27.15 24.02
C VAL A 466 -30.45 26.15 22.90
N ASP A 467 -30.66 24.87 23.22
CA ASP A 467 -30.87 23.85 22.20
C ASP A 467 -32.25 24.03 21.57
N GLN A 468 -32.32 24.31 20.27
CA GLN A 468 -33.56 24.67 19.57
C GLN A 468 -34.58 23.52 19.49
N PRO A 469 -34.20 22.25 19.23
CA PRO A 469 -35.15 21.14 19.25
C PRO A 469 -35.81 20.96 20.63
N THR A 470 -35.03 21.12 21.70
CA THR A 470 -35.51 20.90 23.06
C THR A 470 -35.90 22.19 23.79
N GLN A 471 -35.67 23.37 23.23
CA GLN A 471 -35.83 24.66 23.93
C GLN A 471 -35.16 24.72 25.31
N VAL A 472 -34.23 23.80 25.63
CA VAL A 472 -33.56 23.73 26.93
C VAL A 472 -32.42 24.73 26.95
N ALA A 473 -32.45 25.65 27.93
CA ALA A 473 -31.35 26.54 28.22
C ALA A 473 -30.31 25.82 29.09
N LEU A 474 -29.09 25.73 28.58
CA LEU A 474 -28.00 25.01 29.25
C LEU A 474 -26.70 25.81 29.22
N LYS A 475 -25.88 25.53 30.22
CA LYS A 475 -24.51 26.00 30.36
C LYS A 475 -23.57 24.80 30.40
N ALA A 476 -22.77 24.61 29.36
CA ALA A 476 -21.83 23.50 29.22
C ALA A 476 -20.39 23.94 29.46
N TYR A 477 -19.65 23.12 30.20
CA TYR A 477 -18.23 23.32 30.48
C TYR A 477 -17.43 22.38 29.56
N LEU A 478 -16.72 22.95 28.60
CA LEU A 478 -16.00 22.20 27.57
C LEU A 478 -14.49 22.24 27.82
N LYS A 479 -13.86 21.08 27.88
CA LYS A 479 -12.40 20.97 27.91
C LYS A 479 -11.86 20.67 26.51
N PHE A 480 -10.83 21.42 26.13
CA PHE A 480 -10.12 21.18 24.88
C PHE A 480 -8.96 20.21 25.09
N ASP A 481 -9.03 19.04 24.46
CA ASP A 481 -7.97 18.03 24.47
C ASP A 481 -7.67 17.57 23.04
N ALA A 482 -6.40 17.69 22.65
CA ALA A 482 -5.85 17.20 21.38
C ALA A 482 -6.77 17.37 20.15
N ALA A 483 -7.29 18.59 19.94
CA ALA A 483 -8.13 19.02 18.82
C ALA A 483 -9.64 18.71 18.89
N ARG A 484 -10.19 18.28 20.04
CA ARG A 484 -11.64 18.15 20.24
C ARG A 484 -12.10 18.78 21.55
N PHE A 485 -13.32 19.32 21.53
CA PHE A 485 -14.04 19.73 22.74
C PHE A 485 -14.83 18.55 23.30
N TYR A 486 -14.61 18.26 24.58
CA TYR A 486 -15.39 17.30 25.35
C TYR A 486 -16.17 18.03 26.42
N VAL A 487 -17.39 17.55 26.69
CA VAL A 487 -18.23 18.09 27.75
C VAL A 487 -17.78 17.49 29.07
N ASP A 488 -17.33 18.34 30.00
CA ASP A 488 -16.91 17.94 31.34
C ASP A 488 -18.12 17.85 32.27
N ARG A 489 -19.00 18.86 32.20
CA ARG A 489 -20.27 18.93 32.92
C ARG A 489 -21.21 19.93 32.26
N ILE A 490 -22.50 19.88 32.62
CA ILE A 490 -23.51 20.85 32.23
C ILE A 490 -24.28 21.38 33.45
N GLU A 491 -24.86 22.55 33.30
CA GLU A 491 -25.88 23.12 34.19
C GLU A 491 -27.12 23.40 33.33
N VAL A 492 -28.30 22.99 33.80
CA VAL A 492 -29.55 23.17 33.04
C VAL A 492 -30.49 24.07 33.83
N ALA A 493 -30.81 25.22 33.25
CA ALA A 493 -31.78 26.12 33.85
C ALA A 493 -33.15 25.42 33.82
N ASP A 494 -33.69 25.14 35.01
CA ASP A 494 -35.07 24.64 35.25
C ASP A 494 -35.30 23.11 35.24
N THR A 495 -34.29 22.25 35.05
CA THR A 495 -34.45 20.77 35.12
C THR A 495 -33.31 20.05 35.88
N PRO A 496 -33.33 20.05 37.22
CA PRO A 496 -32.25 19.46 38.04
C PRO A 496 -32.11 17.93 37.88
N SER A 497 -33.22 17.21 37.60
CA SER A 497 -33.20 15.77 37.32
C SER A 497 -32.49 15.44 36.00
N LEU A 498 -32.67 16.27 34.97
CA LEU A 498 -31.99 16.13 33.68
C LEU A 498 -30.50 16.45 33.81
N GLU A 499 -30.17 17.50 34.57
CA GLU A 499 -28.79 17.87 34.88
C GLU A 499 -28.05 16.74 35.62
N GLU A 500 -28.65 16.18 36.69
CA GLU A 500 -28.04 15.11 37.47
C GLU A 500 -27.83 13.85 36.63
N PHE A 501 -28.83 13.46 35.83
CA PHE A 501 -28.76 12.31 34.94
C PHE A 501 -27.66 12.45 33.88
N VAL A 502 -27.62 13.58 33.17
CA VAL A 502 -26.62 13.79 32.11
C VAL A 502 -25.22 13.94 32.70
N ASN A 503 -25.06 14.63 33.83
CA ASN A 503 -23.76 14.73 34.50
C ASN A 503 -23.27 13.38 35.04
N ALA A 504 -24.15 12.49 35.52
CA ALA A 504 -23.77 11.13 35.90
C ALA A 504 -23.23 10.32 34.70
N ILE A 505 -23.80 10.51 33.51
CA ILE A 505 -23.30 9.86 32.28
C ILE A 505 -21.95 10.45 31.85
N LEU A 506 -21.79 11.79 31.92
CA LEU A 506 -20.54 12.48 31.60
C LEU A 506 -19.38 12.11 32.54
N GLN A 507 -19.66 11.63 33.76
CA GLN A 507 -18.64 11.12 34.68
C GLN A 507 -18.07 9.75 34.28
N VAL A 508 -18.87 8.93 33.58
CA VAL A 508 -18.46 7.57 33.17
C VAL A 508 -17.85 7.58 31.77
N ASP A 509 -18.37 8.44 30.87
CA ASP A 509 -18.02 8.45 29.46
C ASP A 509 -17.75 9.88 28.93
N ARG A 510 -16.76 10.01 28.03
CA ARG A 510 -16.41 11.30 27.40
C ARG A 510 -17.26 11.57 26.17
N TYR A 511 -18.19 12.52 26.27
CA TYR A 511 -19.04 12.94 25.15
C TYR A 511 -18.56 14.25 24.52
N ASN A 512 -18.78 14.38 23.20
CA ASN A 512 -18.64 15.65 22.50
C ASN A 512 -19.95 16.46 22.62
N PHE A 513 -19.89 17.75 22.30
CA PHE A 513 -21.03 18.66 22.49
C PHE A 513 -22.30 18.22 21.73
N VAL A 514 -22.16 17.76 20.48
CA VAL A 514 -23.30 17.27 19.66
C VAL A 514 -23.98 16.06 20.29
N LYS A 515 -23.20 15.06 20.72
CA LYS A 515 -23.76 13.85 21.34
C LYS A 515 -24.42 14.17 22.68
N MET A 516 -23.88 15.13 23.43
CA MET A 516 -24.51 15.60 24.67
C MET A 516 -25.86 16.28 24.41
N LEU A 517 -25.97 17.12 23.37
CA LEU A 517 -27.27 17.69 22.96
C LEU A 517 -28.26 16.61 22.53
N GLY A 518 -27.79 15.55 21.86
CA GLY A 518 -28.60 14.36 21.57
C GLY A 518 -29.11 13.67 22.84
N LEU A 519 -28.25 13.49 23.86
CA LEU A 519 -28.66 12.94 25.14
C LEU A 519 -29.73 13.79 25.84
N LEU A 520 -29.63 15.12 25.76
CA LEU A 520 -30.67 16.00 26.30
C LEU A 520 -32.00 15.84 25.55
N ALA A 521 -31.96 15.75 24.22
CA ALA A 521 -33.15 15.55 23.39
C ALA A 521 -33.83 14.20 23.67
N ASP A 522 -33.03 13.12 23.75
CA ASP A 522 -33.53 11.77 23.95
C ASP A 522 -34.13 11.57 25.36
N ASN A 523 -33.66 12.35 26.36
CA ASN A 523 -34.03 12.17 27.76
C ASN A 523 -34.89 13.30 28.34
N ARG A 524 -35.27 14.31 27.54
CA ARG A 524 -36.14 15.42 27.98
C ARG A 524 -37.51 14.93 28.48
N ALA A 525 -38.14 14.02 27.73
CA ALA A 525 -39.45 13.47 28.09
C ALA A 525 -39.42 12.65 29.39
N ILE A 526 -38.24 12.13 29.76
CA ILE A 526 -38.03 11.37 31.00
C ILE A 526 -37.87 12.33 32.18
N ALA A 527 -37.24 13.50 31.98
CA ALA A 527 -37.05 14.51 33.02
C ALA A 527 -38.31 15.37 33.31
N GLU A 528 -39.20 15.56 32.32
CA GLU A 528 -40.48 16.28 32.50
C GLU A 528 -41.53 15.47 33.29
N GLN A 529 -41.32 14.16 33.48
CA GLN A 529 -42.17 13.33 34.35
C GLN A 529 -41.78 13.50 35.82
N ASN A 530 -42.16 14.64 36.39
CA ASN A 530 -42.00 15.00 37.81
C ASN A 530 -42.96 14.22 38.72
N GLN A 531 -43.04 12.90 38.59
CA GLN A 531 -43.79 12.03 39.49
C GLN A 531 -43.00 10.77 39.80
N ALA A 532 -42.99 10.38 41.09
CA ALA A 532 -42.38 9.15 41.55
C ALA A 532 -42.85 7.99 40.67
N LEU A 533 -41.90 7.36 39.97
CA LEU A 533 -42.14 6.36 38.92
C LEU A 533 -43.00 5.20 39.47
N SER A 534 -44.31 5.29 39.23
CA SER A 534 -45.24 4.18 39.31
C SER A 534 -45.33 3.61 37.89
N LEU A 535 -44.48 2.63 37.59
CA LEU A 535 -44.45 1.94 36.29
C LEU A 535 -45.69 1.04 36.12
N ASP A 536 -46.81 1.61 35.70
CA ASP A 536 -47.93 0.83 35.14
C ASP A 536 -47.65 0.55 33.66
N PHE A 537 -47.15 -0.65 33.37
CA PHE A 537 -46.83 -1.08 32.02
C PHE A 537 -48.05 -1.07 31.09
N CYS A 538 -49.25 -1.32 31.61
CA CYS A 538 -50.44 -1.44 30.77
C CYS A 538 -50.94 -0.09 30.28
N GLU A 539 -50.84 0.95 31.11
CA GLU A 539 -51.10 2.32 30.68
C GLU A 539 -50.09 2.75 29.60
N ILE A 540 -48.80 2.46 29.80
CA ILE A 540 -47.74 2.85 28.85
C ILE A 540 -47.89 2.13 27.49
N PHE A 541 -48.14 0.82 27.50
CA PHE A 541 -48.24 0.05 26.25
C PHE A 541 -49.57 0.24 25.52
N SER A 542 -50.68 0.47 26.24
CA SER A 542 -51.97 0.80 25.58
C SER A 542 -51.93 2.15 24.87
N ALA A 543 -51.20 3.13 25.42
CA ALA A 543 -50.96 4.42 24.75
C ALA A 543 -50.05 4.28 23.51
N LYS A 544 -49.01 3.44 23.58
CA LYS A 544 -48.01 3.31 22.53
C LYS A 544 -48.41 2.36 21.39
N TYR A 545 -49.20 1.34 21.68
CA TYR A 545 -49.56 0.26 20.75
C TYR A 545 -51.07 -0.05 20.79
N PRO A 546 -51.94 0.92 20.48
CA PRO A 546 -53.38 0.80 20.71
C PRO A 546 -54.06 -0.32 19.90
N ASN A 547 -53.53 -0.62 18.71
CA ASN A 547 -54.10 -1.64 17.81
C ASN A 547 -53.37 -2.99 17.89
N ASP A 548 -52.17 -3.01 18.46
CA ASP A 548 -51.31 -4.19 18.49
C ASP A 548 -51.37 -4.90 19.87
N LEU A 549 -51.93 -4.26 20.90
CA LEU A 549 -52.04 -4.82 22.24
C LEU A 549 -53.31 -5.67 22.39
N LEU A 550 -53.15 -7.00 22.49
CA LEU A 550 -54.28 -7.94 22.63
C LEU A 550 -54.76 -8.06 24.08
N THR A 551 -53.83 -8.20 25.02
CA THR A 551 -54.13 -8.28 26.46
C THR A 551 -52.97 -7.73 27.28
N CYS A 552 -53.25 -6.99 28.35
CA CYS A 552 -52.23 -6.53 29.29
C CYS A 552 -52.67 -6.74 30.74
N SER A 553 -51.80 -7.33 31.54
CA SER A 553 -51.99 -7.58 32.97
C SER A 553 -50.65 -7.50 33.71
N SER A 554 -50.67 -7.51 35.04
CA SER A 554 -49.47 -7.51 35.88
C SER A 554 -48.58 -8.75 35.72
N GLU A 555 -49.12 -9.83 35.14
CA GLU A 555 -48.43 -11.11 34.95
C GLU A 555 -48.13 -11.44 33.48
N GLN A 556 -48.79 -10.74 32.53
CA GLN A 556 -48.68 -11.09 31.12
C GLN A 556 -49.06 -9.91 30.21
N ILE A 557 -48.27 -9.70 29.15
CA ILE A 557 -48.55 -8.77 28.06
C ILE A 557 -48.57 -9.56 26.74
N ARG A 558 -49.64 -9.44 25.94
CA ARG A 558 -49.75 -10.07 24.62
C ARG A 558 -49.96 -9.04 23.54
N MET A 559 -49.18 -9.15 22.47
CA MET A 559 -49.17 -8.19 21.36
C MET A 559 -49.15 -8.90 20.00
N LEU A 560 -49.75 -8.30 18.99
CA LEU A 560 -49.79 -8.77 17.61
C LEU A 560 -48.99 -7.79 16.73
N LYS A 561 -48.07 -8.30 15.91
CA LYS A 561 -47.29 -7.47 14.99
C LYS A 561 -47.24 -8.06 13.60
N GLY A 562 -47.38 -7.20 12.58
CA GLY A 562 -47.25 -7.59 11.17
C GLY A 562 -48.49 -8.26 10.59
N GLU A 563 -49.68 -8.01 11.16
CA GLU A 563 -50.94 -8.39 10.53
C GLU A 563 -51.14 -7.53 9.27
N THR A 564 -51.30 -8.19 8.13
CA THR A 564 -51.63 -7.57 6.85
C THR A 564 -52.77 -8.36 6.21
N GLU A 565 -53.42 -7.84 5.16
CA GLU A 565 -54.51 -8.56 4.45
C GLU A 565 -54.12 -9.97 3.95
N GLN A 566 -52.82 -10.30 3.90
CA GLN A 566 -52.26 -11.55 3.40
C GLN A 566 -51.51 -12.39 4.45
N SER A 567 -51.27 -11.89 5.68
CA SER A 567 -50.53 -12.61 6.73
C SER A 567 -51.14 -12.40 8.12
N SER A 568 -51.32 -13.50 8.86
CA SER A 568 -51.97 -13.52 10.18
C SER A 568 -51.17 -12.89 11.33
N GLY A 569 -50.09 -12.15 11.04
CA GLY A 569 -49.18 -11.55 12.02
C GLY A 569 -48.47 -12.55 12.95
N THR A 570 -47.54 -12.04 13.76
CA THR A 570 -46.88 -12.81 14.82
C THR A 570 -47.39 -12.35 16.16
N VAL A 571 -47.86 -13.29 16.99
CA VAL A 571 -48.31 -13.02 18.36
C VAL A 571 -47.13 -13.16 19.31
N TYR A 572 -46.83 -12.11 20.04
CA TYR A 572 -45.81 -12.04 21.08
C TYR A 572 -46.50 -12.10 22.44
N THR A 573 -46.01 -12.98 23.31
CA THR A 573 -46.52 -13.16 24.68
C THR A 573 -45.36 -13.01 25.66
N PHE A 574 -45.42 -11.97 26.48
CA PHE A 574 -44.41 -11.62 27.48
C PHE A 574 -44.94 -11.99 28.87
N GLY A 575 -44.27 -12.91 29.56
CA GLY A 575 -44.59 -13.27 30.94
C GLY A 575 -43.86 -12.38 31.93
N LEU A 576 -44.59 -11.82 32.90
CA LEU A 576 -44.11 -10.89 33.90
C LEU A 576 -44.21 -11.49 35.31
N GLU A 577 -43.19 -11.25 36.13
CA GLU A 577 -43.25 -11.52 37.57
C GLU A 577 -42.82 -10.27 38.33
N LYS A 578 -43.75 -9.66 39.07
CA LYS A 578 -43.53 -8.38 39.79
C LYS A 578 -42.94 -7.29 38.87
N GLY A 579 -43.46 -7.20 37.65
CA GLY A 579 -43.03 -6.22 36.65
C GLY A 579 -41.71 -6.54 35.94
N ARG A 580 -41.08 -7.71 36.20
CA ARG A 580 -39.86 -8.17 35.51
C ARG A 580 -40.20 -9.17 34.42
N LEU A 581 -39.58 -9.02 33.25
CA LEU A 581 -39.72 -9.97 32.15
C LEU A 581 -39.07 -11.32 32.50
N LYS A 582 -39.88 -12.38 32.49
CA LYS A 582 -39.46 -13.74 32.86
C LYS A 582 -39.49 -14.72 31.69
N SER A 583 -40.41 -14.53 30.77
CA SER A 583 -40.55 -15.38 29.59
C SER A 583 -41.04 -14.59 28.39
N ILE A 584 -40.70 -15.10 27.21
CA ILE A 584 -41.18 -14.59 25.92
C ILE A 584 -41.57 -15.81 25.09
N GLU A 585 -42.79 -15.82 24.60
CA GLU A 585 -43.32 -16.84 23.70
C GLU A 585 -43.87 -16.17 22.44
N LEU A 586 -43.45 -16.64 21.27
CA LEU A 586 -43.95 -16.15 19.98
C LEU A 586 -44.75 -17.27 19.28
N SER A 587 -45.69 -16.86 18.42
CA SER A 587 -46.32 -17.80 17.49
C SER A 587 -45.32 -18.32 16.43
N ASP A 588 -44.30 -17.52 16.07
CA ASP A 588 -43.17 -17.95 15.24
C ASP A 588 -42.06 -18.55 16.11
N LYS A 589 -41.99 -19.89 16.10
CA LYS A 589 -41.03 -20.65 16.90
C LYS A 589 -39.58 -20.54 16.42
N VAL A 590 -39.35 -20.17 15.15
CA VAL A 590 -38.00 -19.98 14.62
C VAL A 590 -37.45 -18.65 15.12
N LEU A 591 -38.25 -17.58 15.01
CA LEU A 591 -37.91 -16.26 15.55
C LEU A 591 -37.76 -16.30 17.08
N GLU A 592 -38.64 -17.03 17.78
CA GLU A 592 -38.54 -17.25 19.23
C GLU A 592 -37.19 -17.85 19.63
N THR A 593 -36.75 -18.90 18.94
CA THR A 593 -35.50 -19.59 19.27
C THR A 593 -34.28 -18.70 19.03
N GLN A 594 -34.31 -17.83 18.03
CA GLN A 594 -33.24 -16.88 17.76
C GLN A 594 -33.23 -15.73 18.78
N LEU A 595 -34.40 -15.20 19.13
CA LEU A 595 -34.57 -14.14 20.11
C LEU A 595 -34.15 -14.57 21.52
N LEU A 596 -34.57 -15.77 21.95
CA LEU A 596 -34.26 -16.29 23.29
C LEU A 596 -32.75 -16.52 23.53
N LYS A 597 -31.94 -16.61 22.47
CA LYS A 597 -30.47 -16.67 22.59
C LYS A 597 -29.82 -15.33 22.94
N GLU A 598 -30.48 -14.23 22.58
CA GLU A 598 -29.97 -12.87 22.75
C GLU A 598 -30.44 -12.23 24.07
N ILE A 599 -31.33 -12.88 24.81
CA ILE A 599 -31.98 -12.33 26.00
C ILE A 599 -31.60 -13.11 27.25
N ASP A 600 -30.94 -12.43 28.19
CA ASP A 600 -30.66 -12.96 29.51
C ASP A 600 -31.71 -12.48 30.54
N PHE A 601 -32.70 -13.34 30.80
CA PHE A 601 -33.76 -13.10 31.77
C PHE A 601 -33.26 -12.87 33.20
N SER A 602 -32.07 -13.37 33.56
CA SER A 602 -31.53 -13.21 34.91
C SER A 602 -31.17 -11.77 35.26
N THR A 603 -30.94 -10.93 34.23
CA THR A 603 -30.56 -9.52 34.38
C THR A 603 -31.74 -8.55 34.31
N MET A 604 -32.96 -9.06 34.18
CA MET A 604 -34.18 -8.27 33.97
C MET A 604 -34.66 -7.59 35.25
N THR A 605 -34.82 -6.27 35.17
CA THR A 605 -35.44 -5.42 36.20
C THR A 605 -36.75 -4.86 35.66
N GLN A 606 -37.55 -4.23 36.53
CA GLN A 606 -38.81 -3.59 36.14
C GLN A 606 -38.56 -2.50 35.08
N GLU A 607 -37.54 -1.66 35.28
CA GLU A 607 -37.13 -0.63 34.33
C GLU A 607 -36.66 -1.21 32.99
N LYS A 608 -35.83 -2.26 33.00
CA LYS A 608 -35.35 -2.91 31.76
C LYS A 608 -36.46 -3.57 30.97
N THR A 609 -37.50 -4.06 31.65
CA THR A 609 -38.65 -4.70 31.02
C THR A 609 -39.39 -3.72 30.10
N LEU A 610 -39.47 -2.44 30.48
CA LEU A 610 -40.10 -1.39 29.67
C LEU A 610 -39.42 -1.23 28.30
N HIS A 611 -38.09 -1.32 28.26
CA HIS A 611 -37.30 -1.16 27.04
C HIS A 611 -37.14 -2.46 26.24
N MET A 612 -37.16 -3.61 26.93
CA MET A 612 -36.96 -4.92 26.31
C MET A 612 -38.16 -5.32 25.44
N ILE A 613 -39.40 -5.02 25.85
CA ILE A 613 -40.59 -5.39 25.09
C ILE A 613 -40.62 -4.74 23.68
N PRO A 614 -40.40 -3.42 23.51
CA PRO A 614 -40.23 -2.79 22.20
C PRO A 614 -39.07 -3.37 21.39
N PHE A 615 -37.91 -3.62 22.02
CA PHE A 615 -36.75 -4.21 21.34
C PHE A 615 -37.06 -5.59 20.75
N VAL A 616 -37.80 -6.42 21.50
CA VAL A 616 -38.24 -7.75 21.05
C VAL A 616 -39.24 -7.66 19.91
N LEU A 617 -40.15 -6.69 19.96
CA LEU A 617 -41.11 -6.46 18.87
C LEU A 617 -40.38 -6.04 17.58
N ASP A 618 -39.36 -5.18 17.67
CA ASP A 618 -38.58 -4.68 16.53
C ASP A 618 -37.41 -5.59 16.13
N PHE A 619 -37.28 -6.76 16.77
CA PHE A 619 -36.20 -7.69 16.47
C PHE A 619 -36.36 -8.28 15.07
N VAL A 620 -35.43 -7.89 14.18
CA VAL A 620 -35.27 -8.50 12.86
C VAL A 620 -34.20 -9.58 12.97
N ALA A 621 -34.60 -10.83 12.76
CA ALA A 621 -33.68 -11.95 12.63
C ALA A 621 -32.62 -11.63 11.57
N LYS A 622 -31.38 -11.42 12.01
CA LYS A 622 -30.24 -11.34 11.09
C LYS A 622 -29.91 -12.76 10.67
N ASP A 623 -30.19 -13.08 9.41
CA ASP A 623 -29.65 -14.26 8.77
C ASP A 623 -28.15 -14.32 9.10
N HIS A 624 -27.70 -15.45 9.65
CA HIS A 624 -26.30 -15.74 9.89
C HIS A 624 -25.57 -15.98 8.55
N GLN A 625 -25.59 -14.96 7.70
CA GLN A 625 -24.73 -14.75 6.56
C GLN A 625 -24.28 -13.27 6.56
N SER A 626 -23.50 -12.91 7.57
CA SER A 626 -22.66 -11.71 7.49
C SER A 626 -21.27 -12.07 8.03
N GLY A 627 -20.31 -12.22 7.12
CA GLY A 627 -18.95 -12.68 7.36
C GLY A 627 -18.04 -11.73 8.15
N PHE A 628 -18.47 -11.28 9.32
CA PHE A 628 -17.62 -10.65 10.32
C PHE A 628 -17.49 -11.58 11.53
N GLY A 629 -16.26 -12.04 11.80
CA GLY A 629 -15.92 -12.98 12.88
C GLY A 629 -15.45 -14.36 12.42
N LEU A 630 -15.72 -14.77 11.17
CA LEU A 630 -15.28 -16.06 10.64
C LEU A 630 -13.74 -16.13 10.51
N LYS A 631 -13.09 -15.02 10.16
CA LYS A 631 -11.64 -14.94 9.98
C LYS A 631 -10.90 -15.10 11.31
N GLU A 632 -11.32 -14.37 12.34
CA GLU A 632 -10.74 -14.44 13.68
C GLU A 632 -11.01 -15.80 14.31
N GLN A 633 -12.22 -16.36 14.15
CA GLN A 633 -12.56 -17.69 14.62
C GLN A 633 -11.74 -18.78 13.91
N LEU A 634 -11.53 -18.69 12.58
CA LEU A 634 -10.66 -19.61 11.84
C LEU A 634 -9.20 -19.49 12.29
N LEU A 635 -8.67 -18.27 12.46
CA LEU A 635 -7.29 -18.05 12.91
C LEU A 635 -7.04 -18.57 14.33
N VAL A 636 -8.00 -18.37 15.24
CA VAL A 636 -7.94 -18.93 16.61
C VAL A 636 -8.02 -20.45 16.53
N ASN A 637 -8.97 -21.00 15.76
CA ASN A 637 -9.14 -22.45 15.61
C ASN A 637 -7.87 -23.11 15.06
N ASP A 638 -7.25 -22.56 14.02
CA ASP A 638 -6.02 -23.11 13.44
C ASP A 638 -4.87 -23.16 14.44
N LYS A 639 -4.71 -22.09 15.24
CA LYS A 639 -3.68 -22.02 16.28
C LYS A 639 -3.97 -23.00 17.43
N PHE A 640 -5.23 -23.09 17.85
CA PHE A 640 -5.65 -24.01 18.91
C PHE A 640 -5.51 -25.48 18.49
N VAL A 641 -5.89 -25.82 17.25
CA VAL A 641 -5.68 -27.16 16.69
C VAL A 641 -4.18 -27.48 16.56
N LYS A 642 -3.36 -26.52 16.12
CA LYS A 642 -1.91 -26.73 16.00
C LYS A 642 -1.25 -27.04 17.35
N TYR A 643 -1.49 -26.21 18.36
CA TYR A 643 -0.74 -26.24 19.63
C TYR A 643 -1.45 -26.98 20.78
N PHE A 644 -2.78 -26.96 20.85
CA PHE A 644 -3.55 -27.66 21.89
C PHE A 644 -4.18 -28.97 21.39
N LYS A 645 -4.07 -29.29 20.09
CA LYS A 645 -4.67 -30.47 19.45
C LYS A 645 -6.19 -30.58 19.56
N GLN A 646 -6.85 -29.46 19.82
CA GLN A 646 -8.30 -29.37 19.91
C GLN A 646 -8.76 -27.97 19.52
N ALA A 647 -9.99 -27.86 19.04
CA ALA A 647 -10.63 -26.56 18.82
C ALA A 647 -11.07 -25.96 20.17
N PRO A 648 -11.10 -24.62 20.29
CA PRO A 648 -11.72 -23.97 21.44
C PRO A 648 -13.23 -24.30 21.50
N LYS A 649 -13.77 -24.34 22.71
CA LYS A 649 -15.20 -24.58 22.98
C LYS A 649 -16.07 -23.44 22.46
N LYS A 650 -15.58 -22.20 22.57
CA LYS A 650 -16.26 -20.99 22.10
C LYS A 650 -15.24 -19.90 21.81
N VAL A 651 -15.49 -19.09 20.78
CA VAL A 651 -14.73 -17.87 20.48
C VAL A 651 -15.74 -16.74 20.38
N ASP A 652 -15.65 -15.77 21.27
CA ASP A 652 -16.50 -14.58 21.28
C ASP A 652 -15.68 -13.35 20.90
N ILE A 653 -16.27 -12.48 20.07
CA ILE A 653 -15.64 -11.22 19.68
C ILE A 653 -16.54 -10.10 20.20
N VAL A 654 -16.10 -9.45 21.28
CA VAL A 654 -16.86 -8.38 21.93
C VAL A 654 -16.00 -7.14 21.97
N GLY A 655 -16.42 -6.08 21.26
CA GLY A 655 -15.68 -4.82 21.20
C GLY A 655 -14.25 -4.95 20.67
N GLY A 656 -14.00 -5.86 19.72
CA GLY A 656 -12.67 -6.13 19.15
C GLY A 656 -11.77 -7.01 20.01
N ILE A 657 -12.22 -7.44 21.19
CA ILE A 657 -11.49 -8.37 22.06
C ILE A 657 -11.93 -9.80 21.74
N VAL A 658 -10.98 -10.65 21.34
CA VAL A 658 -11.22 -12.07 21.06
C VAL A 658 -11.12 -12.85 22.37
N LYS A 659 -12.25 -13.32 22.90
CA LYS A 659 -12.32 -14.19 24.06
C LYS A 659 -12.43 -15.63 23.62
N VAL A 660 -11.55 -16.48 24.13
CA VAL A 660 -11.47 -17.89 23.78
C VAL A 660 -11.76 -18.73 25.01
N TYR A 661 -12.77 -19.59 24.90
CA TYR A 661 -13.17 -20.54 25.92
C TYR A 661 -12.65 -21.91 25.50
N PHE A 662 -11.92 -22.60 26.37
CA PHE A 662 -11.33 -23.90 26.05
C PHE A 662 -11.17 -24.76 27.31
N THR A 663 -11.08 -26.07 27.11
CA THR A 663 -11.04 -27.04 28.22
C THR A 663 -9.83 -27.95 28.07
N LEU A 664 -8.99 -28.10 29.08
CA LEU A 664 -7.86 -29.05 29.08
C LEU A 664 -7.95 -29.95 30.31
N GLN A 665 -7.95 -31.27 30.11
CA GLN A 665 -8.11 -32.26 31.20
C GLN A 665 -9.25 -31.90 32.17
N ASP A 666 -10.43 -31.61 31.62
CA ASP A 666 -11.65 -31.23 32.36
C ASP A 666 -11.56 -29.91 33.16
N ILE A 667 -10.52 -29.10 32.95
CA ILE A 667 -10.39 -27.75 33.51
C ILE A 667 -10.82 -26.74 32.44
N ASN A 668 -11.85 -25.94 32.73
CA ASN A 668 -12.32 -24.89 31.82
C ASN A 668 -11.54 -23.59 32.03
N PHE A 669 -11.18 -22.94 30.92
CA PHE A 669 -10.43 -21.70 30.88
C PHE A 669 -11.10 -20.67 29.98
N ILE A 670 -10.90 -19.39 30.31
CA ILE A 670 -11.19 -18.25 29.45
C ILE A 670 -9.89 -17.49 29.24
N GLY A 671 -9.50 -17.28 28.00
CA GLY A 671 -8.34 -16.47 27.65
C GLY A 671 -8.71 -15.36 26.68
N THR A 672 -8.09 -14.19 26.83
CA THR A 672 -8.13 -13.16 25.78
C THR A 672 -7.02 -13.44 24.77
N TYR A 673 -7.37 -13.61 23.51
CA TYR A 673 -6.44 -13.91 22.43
C TYR A 673 -6.12 -12.66 21.60
N ASP A 674 -4.85 -12.31 21.52
CA ASP A 674 -4.35 -11.29 20.62
C ASP A 674 -3.85 -11.96 19.32
N ILE A 675 -4.56 -11.70 18.23
CA ILE A 675 -4.26 -12.27 16.91
C ILE A 675 -2.92 -11.77 16.36
N ALA A 676 -2.51 -10.55 16.69
CA ALA A 676 -1.29 -9.94 16.17
C ALA A 676 -0.03 -10.51 16.83
N THR A 677 -0.09 -10.73 18.15
CA THR A 677 1.05 -11.27 18.92
C THR A 677 0.97 -12.78 19.13
N HIS A 678 -0.13 -13.42 18.72
CA HIS A 678 -0.48 -14.81 19.01
C HIS A 678 -0.46 -15.13 20.52
N ARG A 679 -0.71 -14.12 21.37
CA ARG A 679 -0.63 -14.23 22.83
C ARG A 679 -2.01 -14.47 23.41
N LEU A 680 -2.09 -15.39 24.36
CA LEU A 680 -3.28 -15.66 25.15
C LEU A 680 -3.06 -15.12 26.58
N ALA A 681 -3.58 -13.93 26.86
CA ALA A 681 -3.48 -13.24 28.14
C ALA A 681 -4.52 -12.10 28.26
N PRO A 682 -5.15 -11.90 29.43
CA PRO A 682 -5.08 -12.73 30.62
C PRO A 682 -5.81 -14.08 30.45
N ILE A 683 -5.41 -15.09 31.21
CA ILE A 683 -6.09 -16.40 31.29
C ILE A 683 -6.75 -16.54 32.67
N ALA A 684 -8.01 -16.99 32.70
CA ALA A 684 -8.81 -17.20 33.89
C ALA A 684 -9.37 -18.63 33.96
N LEU A 685 -9.57 -19.13 35.18
CA LEU A 685 -10.35 -20.35 35.44
C LEU A 685 -11.84 -20.04 35.26
N ASP A 686 -12.52 -20.89 34.51
CA ASP A 686 -13.94 -20.78 34.22
C ASP A 686 -14.75 -21.76 35.07
N PHE A 687 -15.63 -21.23 35.91
CA PHE A 687 -16.54 -22.00 36.75
C PHE A 687 -17.95 -22.08 36.14
N GLY A 688 -18.13 -21.61 34.90
CA GLY A 688 -19.44 -21.48 34.28
C GLY A 688 -20.35 -20.55 35.07
N GLY A 689 -21.64 -20.91 35.19
CA GLY A 689 -22.63 -20.12 35.95
C GLY A 689 -22.49 -20.21 37.47
N ALA A 690 -21.62 -21.07 38.00
CA ALA A 690 -21.50 -21.27 39.45
C ALA A 690 -20.75 -20.11 40.16
N ARG A 691 -19.83 -19.43 39.45
CA ARG A 691 -19.01 -18.36 40.02
C ARG A 691 -18.35 -17.50 38.93
N SER A 692 -17.98 -16.26 39.27
CA SER A 692 -17.16 -15.40 38.44
C SER A 692 -15.78 -16.01 38.10
N PRO A 693 -15.28 -15.83 36.86
CA PRO A 693 -13.96 -16.33 36.47
C PRO A 693 -12.83 -15.75 37.32
N VAL A 694 -11.83 -16.58 37.63
CA VAL A 694 -10.67 -16.17 38.45
C VAL A 694 -9.43 -16.07 37.57
N ILE A 695 -8.91 -14.84 37.40
CA ILE A 695 -7.69 -14.57 36.62
C ILE A 695 -6.49 -15.23 37.28
N ILE A 696 -5.72 -15.99 36.50
CA ILE A 696 -4.47 -16.60 36.91
C ILE A 696 -3.36 -15.56 36.68
N GLN A 697 -2.90 -14.95 37.76
CA GLN A 697 -1.89 -13.90 37.69
C GLN A 697 -0.59 -14.41 37.05
N LYS A 698 0.01 -13.59 36.18
CA LYS A 698 1.28 -13.85 35.47
C LYS A 698 1.27 -15.05 34.50
N MET A 699 0.09 -15.57 34.16
CA MET A 699 -0.04 -16.63 33.16
C MET A 699 -0.30 -16.03 31.78
N GLU A 700 0.59 -16.33 30.84
CA GLU A 700 0.50 -15.92 29.45
C GLU A 700 1.03 -17.05 28.57
N LEU A 701 0.36 -17.33 27.46
CA LEU A 701 0.80 -18.37 26.53
C LEU A 701 0.97 -17.76 25.13
N TYR A 702 2.10 -18.03 24.48
CA TYR A 702 2.37 -17.57 23.13
C TYR A 702 2.21 -18.73 22.15
N LEU A 703 1.25 -18.64 21.22
CA LEU A 703 0.91 -19.70 20.25
C LEU A 703 1.82 -19.61 19.01
N VAL A 704 3.11 -19.81 19.24
CA VAL A 704 4.20 -19.77 18.25
C VAL A 704 5.16 -20.95 18.45
N ASP A 705 5.91 -21.29 17.40
CA ASP A 705 6.79 -22.47 17.41
C ASP A 705 7.96 -22.35 18.40
N THR A 706 8.41 -21.13 18.71
CA THR A 706 9.47 -20.88 19.70
C THR A 706 9.03 -21.15 21.15
N ALA A 707 7.73 -21.23 21.43
CA ALA A 707 7.17 -21.46 22.77
C ALA A 707 6.61 -22.89 22.95
N ILE A 708 6.89 -23.81 22.02
CA ILE A 708 6.24 -25.12 21.97
C ILE A 708 6.52 -26.00 23.20
N GLU A 709 7.70 -25.88 23.82
CA GLU A 709 8.01 -26.62 25.04
C GLU A 709 7.14 -26.20 26.22
N ASP A 710 6.92 -24.90 26.38
CA ASP A 710 6.10 -24.34 27.46
C ASP A 710 4.62 -24.67 27.25
N LEU A 711 4.14 -24.56 26.00
CA LEU A 711 2.80 -24.98 25.59
C LEU A 711 2.57 -26.48 25.86
N ASN A 712 3.52 -27.34 25.51
CA ASN A 712 3.40 -28.79 25.74
C ASN A 712 3.33 -29.12 27.24
N ARG A 713 4.08 -28.42 28.11
CA ARG A 713 3.98 -28.62 29.57
C ARG A 713 2.59 -28.26 30.09
N PHE A 714 2.01 -27.17 29.58
CA PHE A 714 0.65 -26.76 29.93
C PHE A 714 -0.41 -27.72 29.37
N VAL A 715 -0.30 -28.18 28.13
CA VAL A 715 -1.27 -29.08 27.48
C VAL A 715 -1.25 -30.48 28.13
N LEU A 716 -0.08 -31.04 28.39
CA LEU A 716 0.07 -32.40 28.91
C LEU A 716 -0.25 -32.51 30.40
N THR A 717 0.06 -31.46 31.16
CA THR A 717 -0.10 -31.46 32.63
C THR A 717 -0.59 -30.10 33.16
N PRO A 718 -1.78 -29.63 32.75
CA PRO A 718 -2.28 -28.29 33.10
C PRO A 718 -2.32 -28.05 34.60
N LEU A 719 -2.72 -29.03 35.42
CA LEU A 719 -2.76 -28.88 36.88
C LEU A 719 -1.36 -28.70 37.51
N LYS A 720 -0.36 -29.48 37.06
CA LYS A 720 1.03 -29.33 37.53
C LYS A 720 1.63 -28.01 37.06
N TYR A 721 1.29 -27.58 35.84
CA TYR A 721 1.70 -26.30 35.30
C TYR A 721 1.15 -25.14 36.15
N LEU A 722 -0.15 -25.15 36.46
CA LEU A 722 -0.78 -24.19 37.37
C LEU A 722 -0.15 -24.21 38.77
N GLN A 723 0.21 -25.39 39.27
CA GLN A 723 0.87 -25.53 40.58
C GLN A 723 2.27 -24.89 40.58
N SER A 724 2.99 -24.93 39.46
CA SER A 724 4.30 -24.30 39.30
C SER A 724 4.22 -22.77 39.25
N ILE A 725 3.13 -22.21 38.70
CA ILE A 725 2.89 -20.76 38.63
C ILE A 725 2.35 -20.25 39.98
N ASN A 726 1.37 -20.93 40.56
CA ASN A 726 0.72 -20.51 41.79
C ASN A 726 0.12 -21.72 42.55
N ALA A 727 0.92 -22.33 43.41
CA ALA A 727 0.49 -23.46 44.25
C ALA A 727 -0.71 -23.12 45.16
N ASN A 728 -0.85 -21.86 45.60
CA ASN A 728 -1.97 -21.42 46.44
C ASN A 728 -3.29 -21.37 45.66
N LEU A 729 -3.25 -21.03 44.37
CA LEU A 729 -4.42 -21.09 43.49
C LEU A 729 -4.93 -22.53 43.33
N VAL A 730 -4.01 -23.48 43.11
CA VAL A 730 -4.37 -24.90 43.01
C VAL A 730 -4.97 -25.43 44.32
N LYS A 731 -4.33 -25.15 45.46
CA LYS A 731 -4.82 -25.57 46.79
C LYS A 731 -6.21 -25.00 47.11
N ARG A 732 -6.52 -23.79 46.62
CA ARG A 732 -7.78 -23.10 46.90
C ARG A 732 -8.94 -23.58 46.04
N TYR A 733 -8.70 -23.83 44.76
CA TYR A 733 -9.75 -24.09 43.77
C TYR A 733 -9.82 -25.54 43.27
N PHE A 734 -8.88 -26.41 43.63
CA PHE A 734 -8.88 -27.81 43.21
C PHE A 734 -8.92 -28.76 44.43
N LYS A 735 -9.68 -29.86 44.31
CA LYS A 735 -9.66 -30.98 45.27
C LYS A 735 -9.62 -32.28 44.49
N ASP A 736 -8.72 -33.18 44.86
CA ASP A 736 -8.52 -34.48 44.21
C ASP A 736 -8.32 -34.36 42.68
N GLY A 737 -7.72 -33.25 42.23
CA GLY A 737 -7.46 -32.95 40.82
C GLY A 737 -8.61 -32.27 40.06
N VAL A 738 -9.78 -32.09 40.69
CA VAL A 738 -10.99 -31.53 40.05
C VAL A 738 -11.21 -30.08 40.48
N LEU A 739 -11.57 -29.23 39.52
CA LEU A 739 -11.92 -27.82 39.76
C LEU A 739 -13.23 -27.74 40.56
N LYS A 740 -13.18 -27.09 41.72
CA LYS A 740 -14.35 -26.87 42.60
C LYS A 740 -15.05 -25.56 42.24
N PRO A 741 -16.39 -25.53 42.15
CA PRO A 741 -17.14 -24.28 42.04
C PRO A 741 -16.90 -23.32 43.22
#